data_AF-A0A920T512-F1
#
_entry.id   AF-A0A920T512-F1
#
_cell.length_a   1.000
_cell.length_b   1.000
_cell.length_c   1.000
_cell.angle_alpha   90.00
_cell.angle_beta   90.00
_cell.angle_gamma   90.00
#
_symmetry.space_group_name_H-M   'P 1'
#
loop_
_entity.id
_entity.type
_entity.pdbx_description
1 polymer ?
#
loop_
_entity_poly.entity_id
_entity_poly.type
_entity_poly.pdbx_seq_one_letter_code
_entity_poly.pdbx_strand_id
1 'polypeptide(L)'
;MNPLIKLILFVFIIFYLNGCESQDAHNHNKMIEILSNKAKITDPENNIYVNRKRLAWLQKQTYNENIASKLQHQAVVANEMLNAGYPQQSIDQYDEVLNIIDSLQLNPPKEFISSVLDLLAITNLRLGEEINCLDDHNRESCIIPIRGGGVHRNKSGSSRAIQIYSELLSENPNDFIYRWLLNLAYMLRGDYPENVPKKWVIPQLSPSDSIVFPEFNEIASDIGLDHISLAGGSIADDLDQDGDIDILVSSWGSDNQIQLFLNDGTGNYKNYTDKANLTGITGGLNMVHGDYNNDGFADIFILRGGWFGEDGKIPNSLLRNNGDATFTDVTITANIYSEFPTQTASWADYNNDGWLDLVIGNETTNGPAYPSELYHNNGDGTFTEKSQSIGLNIIGFIKAIVWGDIDNDGDQDIFVSRLGQPNSLYQNNGKSQNWSFTDIGKKAGVLEPIDSFPAWFFDYNNDGWEDIWVSGYDNSSGHVAMDYLGIPNKGETPRLYKNNKNGTFTNVTIETNMNHPLLTMGSNYGDINNDGFLDIYLGTGDPDYRSIQPNRMFVNNNGRSFDDVTFHGRFGHLQKGHGVSFADIDGDGDQDVHAVMGGAYEGSVYQNTLYENPGNWINNWIGISLHGSKSNSLAIGARIEIVLDNGESIYRTFRVAVVLVVIHLNK
;
A
#
# COMPACT_ATOMS: atom_id res chain seq x y z
N MET A 1 27.17 -59.68 -57.07
CA MET A 1 26.73 -60.12 -55.71
C MET A 1 27.57 -59.39 -54.70
N ASN A 2 27.01 -58.41 -54.02
CA ASN A 2 27.70 -57.69 -52.95
C ASN A 2 26.64 -57.23 -51.93
N PRO A 3 26.67 -57.70 -50.67
CA PRO A 3 25.67 -57.35 -49.68
C PRO A 3 26.09 -56.03 -49.01
N LEU A 4 25.77 -54.95 -49.71
CA LEU A 4 25.59 -53.62 -49.14
C LEU A 4 24.20 -53.19 -49.62
N ILE A 5 23.42 -52.57 -48.74
CA ILE A 5 22.16 -51.81 -48.98
C ILE A 5 20.93 -52.43 -48.27
N LYS A 6 20.58 -51.72 -47.19
CA LYS A 6 19.24 -51.50 -46.62
C LYS A 6 18.66 -52.57 -45.69
N LEU A 7 19.28 -52.65 -44.51
CA LEU A 7 18.54 -52.77 -43.26
C LEU A 7 18.04 -51.37 -42.85
N ILE A 8 16.91 -50.93 -43.41
CA ILE A 8 16.07 -49.90 -42.79
C ILE A 8 14.92 -50.67 -42.15
N LEU A 9 15.16 -51.19 -40.95
CA LEU A 9 14.09 -51.62 -40.06
C LEU A 9 13.66 -50.39 -39.25
N PHE A 10 12.57 -49.81 -39.71
CA PHE A 10 11.76 -48.83 -39.02
C PHE A 10 11.17 -49.50 -37.77
N VAL A 11 11.92 -49.53 -36.67
CA VAL A 11 11.33 -49.73 -35.35
C VAL A 11 10.74 -48.37 -34.96
N PHE A 12 9.43 -48.25 -35.12
CA PHE A 12 8.62 -47.26 -34.41
C PHE A 12 8.80 -47.49 -32.91
N ILE A 13 9.87 -46.93 -32.33
CA ILE A 13 9.85 -46.58 -30.91
C ILE A 13 9.10 -45.26 -30.87
N ILE A 14 7.83 -45.39 -30.52
CA ILE A 14 7.04 -44.31 -29.94
C ILE A 14 7.79 -43.90 -28.67
N PHE A 15 8.70 -42.93 -28.79
CA PHE A 15 9.03 -42.09 -27.64
C PHE A 15 7.80 -41.23 -27.40
N TYR A 16 6.90 -41.74 -26.56
CA TYR A 16 6.05 -40.89 -25.76
C TYR A 16 7.01 -39.97 -24.99
N LEU A 17 7.15 -38.73 -25.46
CA LEU A 17 7.63 -37.61 -24.67
C LEU A 17 6.57 -37.37 -23.58
N ASN A 18 6.54 -38.22 -22.55
CA ASN A 18 6.11 -37.76 -21.24
C ASN A 18 7.25 -36.87 -20.76
N GLY A 19 7.16 -35.57 -21.07
CA GLY A 19 8.06 -34.57 -20.51
C GLY A 19 8.01 -34.70 -18.99
N CYS A 20 9.16 -34.96 -18.37
CA CYS A 20 9.28 -34.87 -16.93
C CYS A 20 9.15 -33.37 -16.61
N GLU A 21 8.00 -32.95 -16.09
CA GLU A 21 7.81 -31.60 -15.55
C GLU A 21 8.92 -31.35 -14.52
N SER A 22 9.57 -30.18 -14.55
CA SER A 22 10.55 -29.85 -13.52
C SER A 22 9.85 -29.74 -12.16
N GLN A 23 10.57 -29.99 -11.07
CA GLN A 23 10.00 -29.90 -9.73
C GLN A 23 9.44 -28.49 -9.45
N ASP A 24 10.10 -27.45 -9.97
CA ASP A 24 9.66 -26.06 -9.87
C ASP A 24 8.37 -25.81 -10.65
N ALA A 25 8.26 -26.27 -11.90
CA ALA A 25 7.04 -26.13 -12.69
C ALA A 25 5.85 -26.84 -12.02
N HIS A 26 6.09 -28.04 -11.47
CA HIS A 26 5.08 -28.76 -10.71
C HIS A 26 4.63 -27.99 -9.45
N ASN A 27 5.57 -27.43 -8.70
CA ASN A 27 5.27 -26.68 -7.47
C ASN A 27 4.64 -25.32 -7.75
N HIS A 28 5.00 -24.66 -8.85
CA HIS A 28 4.36 -23.45 -9.33
C HIS A 28 2.88 -23.70 -9.65
N ASN A 29 2.58 -24.73 -10.44
CA ASN A 29 1.21 -25.13 -10.75
C ASN A 29 0.43 -25.53 -9.49
N LYS A 30 1.08 -26.17 -8.53
CA LYS A 30 0.51 -26.51 -7.23
C LYS A 30 0.17 -25.26 -6.41
N MET A 31 1.01 -24.23 -6.42
CA MET A 31 0.71 -22.96 -5.75
C MET A 31 -0.51 -22.27 -6.37
N ILE A 32 -0.61 -22.25 -7.71
CA ILE A 32 -1.81 -21.76 -8.41
C ILE A 32 -3.07 -22.51 -7.96
N GLU A 33 -3.01 -23.84 -7.86
CA GLU A 33 -4.14 -24.65 -7.38
C GLU A 33 -4.51 -24.31 -5.92
N ILE A 34 -3.51 -24.16 -5.04
CA ILE A 34 -3.72 -23.80 -3.64
C ILE A 34 -4.42 -22.44 -3.53
N LEU A 35 -3.92 -21.41 -4.22
CA LEU A 35 -4.50 -20.06 -4.22
C LEU A 35 -5.94 -20.09 -4.74
N SER A 36 -6.18 -20.76 -5.88
CA SER A 36 -7.52 -20.92 -6.47
C SER A 36 -8.49 -21.60 -5.51
N ASN A 37 -8.05 -22.63 -4.80
CA ASN A 37 -8.88 -23.36 -3.85
C ASN A 37 -9.20 -22.50 -2.62
N LYS A 38 -8.21 -21.77 -2.06
CA LYS A 38 -8.42 -20.87 -0.92
C LYS A 38 -9.44 -19.77 -1.23
N ALA A 39 -9.36 -19.16 -2.41
CA ALA A 39 -10.34 -18.14 -2.83
C ALA A 39 -11.76 -18.69 -3.04
N LYS A 40 -11.91 -19.98 -3.40
CA LYS A 40 -13.23 -20.62 -3.57
C LYS A 40 -13.93 -20.90 -2.25
N ILE A 41 -13.19 -21.38 -1.24
CA ILE A 41 -13.76 -21.89 0.01
C ILE A 41 -13.98 -20.83 1.10
N THR A 42 -13.70 -19.55 0.82
CA THR A 42 -13.92 -18.44 1.76
C THR A 42 -15.35 -18.36 2.26
N ASP A 43 -15.54 -18.17 3.56
CA ASP A 43 -16.84 -18.14 4.21
C ASP A 43 -17.44 -16.72 4.20
N PRO A 44 -18.53 -16.46 3.45
CA PRO A 44 -19.13 -15.14 3.38
C PRO A 44 -19.75 -14.65 4.70
N GLU A 45 -20.00 -15.52 5.68
CA GLU A 45 -20.48 -15.11 7.00
C GLU A 45 -19.36 -14.45 7.82
N ASN A 46 -18.13 -14.98 7.71
CA ASN A 46 -16.98 -14.58 8.51
C ASN A 46 -16.11 -13.52 7.80
N ASN A 47 -15.85 -13.68 6.50
CA ASN A 47 -15.06 -12.71 5.74
C ASN A 47 -15.95 -11.63 5.12
N ILE A 48 -15.80 -10.41 5.65
CA ILE A 48 -16.59 -9.24 5.24
C ILE A 48 -16.10 -8.59 3.93
N TYR A 49 -15.07 -9.12 3.29
CA TYR A 49 -14.47 -8.57 2.06
C TYR A 49 -14.81 -9.38 0.80
N VAL A 50 -15.48 -10.54 0.93
CA VAL A 50 -16.05 -11.28 -0.21
C VAL A 50 -17.49 -10.84 -0.48
N ASN A 51 -17.66 -9.55 -0.73
CA ASN A 51 -18.93 -8.83 -0.64
C ASN A 51 -20.06 -9.35 -1.53
N ARG A 52 -19.78 -9.77 -2.76
CA ARG A 52 -20.76 -10.36 -3.69
C ARG A 52 -21.24 -11.73 -3.18
N LYS A 53 -20.35 -12.56 -2.65
CA LYS A 53 -20.73 -13.83 -2.01
C LYS A 53 -21.55 -13.57 -0.75
N ARG A 54 -21.14 -12.58 0.04
CA ARG A 54 -21.81 -12.14 1.27
C ARG A 54 -23.20 -11.56 1.02
N LEU A 55 -23.37 -10.73 -0.01
CA LEU A 55 -24.66 -10.22 -0.45
C LEU A 55 -25.61 -11.36 -0.81
N ALA A 56 -25.14 -12.33 -1.62
CA ALA A 56 -25.94 -13.50 -1.99
C ALA A 56 -26.30 -14.40 -0.80
N TRP A 57 -25.45 -14.44 0.22
CA TRP A 57 -25.72 -15.13 1.49
C TRP A 57 -26.76 -14.38 2.34
N LEU A 58 -26.59 -13.06 2.51
CA LEU A 58 -27.51 -12.19 3.27
C LEU A 58 -28.93 -12.24 2.71
N GLN A 59 -29.09 -12.17 1.38
CA GLN A 59 -30.39 -12.21 0.71
C GLN A 59 -31.16 -13.53 0.90
N LYS A 60 -30.49 -14.60 1.32
CA LYS A 60 -31.09 -15.90 1.61
C LYS A 60 -31.40 -16.11 3.10
N GLN A 61 -30.93 -15.22 3.97
CA GLN A 61 -31.13 -15.37 5.41
C GLN A 61 -32.60 -15.16 5.79
N THR A 62 -33.08 -16.00 6.70
CA THR A 62 -34.39 -15.82 7.31
C THR A 62 -34.27 -14.87 8.50
N TYR A 63 -35.10 -13.85 8.55
CA TYR A 63 -35.16 -12.89 9.65
C TYR A 63 -36.57 -12.87 10.24
N ASN A 64 -36.69 -12.33 11.45
CA ASN A 64 -37.98 -12.17 12.11
C ASN A 64 -38.89 -11.26 11.27
N GLU A 65 -40.09 -11.72 10.94
CA GLU A 65 -41.03 -11.01 10.05
C GLU A 65 -41.60 -9.70 10.63
N ASN A 66 -41.25 -9.33 11.87
CA ASN A 66 -41.62 -8.02 12.39
C ASN A 66 -40.98 -6.89 11.56
N ILE A 67 -41.68 -5.75 11.48
CA ILE A 67 -41.30 -4.64 10.62
C ILE A 67 -39.93 -4.03 10.96
N ALA A 68 -39.56 -3.98 12.25
CA ALA A 68 -38.28 -3.41 12.66
C ALA A 68 -37.10 -4.26 12.20
N SER A 69 -37.19 -5.58 12.42
CA SER A 69 -36.20 -6.55 11.94
C SER A 69 -36.11 -6.57 10.41
N LYS A 70 -37.24 -6.40 9.71
CA LYS A 70 -37.26 -6.27 8.25
C LYS A 70 -36.49 -5.03 7.77
N LEU A 71 -36.76 -3.86 8.34
CA LEU A 71 -36.09 -2.61 7.95
C LEU A 71 -34.59 -2.66 8.24
N GLN A 72 -34.20 -3.22 9.39
CA GLN A 72 -32.80 -3.39 9.73
C GLN A 72 -32.09 -4.33 8.74
N HIS A 73 -32.72 -5.45 8.39
CA HIS A 73 -32.16 -6.37 7.41
C HIS A 73 -32.03 -5.72 6.02
N GLN A 74 -33.03 -4.98 5.57
CA GLN A 74 -32.97 -4.25 4.29
C GLN A 74 -31.84 -3.21 4.29
N ALA A 75 -31.61 -2.48 5.38
CA ALA A 75 -30.50 -1.54 5.49
C ALA A 75 -29.13 -2.23 5.48
N VAL A 76 -29.00 -3.40 6.11
CA VAL A 76 -27.77 -4.23 6.04
C VAL A 76 -27.51 -4.73 4.62
N VAL A 77 -28.55 -5.21 3.93
CA VAL A 77 -28.45 -5.65 2.54
C VAL A 77 -28.06 -4.48 1.63
N ALA A 78 -28.63 -3.29 1.85
CA ALA A 78 -28.26 -2.08 1.10
C ALA A 78 -26.77 -1.72 1.30
N ASN A 79 -26.25 -1.81 2.52
CA ASN A 79 -24.83 -1.56 2.78
C ASN A 79 -23.95 -2.58 2.05
N GLU A 80 -24.33 -3.85 2.07
CA GLU A 80 -23.56 -4.90 1.37
C GLU A 80 -23.66 -4.74 -0.16
N MET A 81 -24.75 -4.20 -0.70
CA MET A 81 -24.83 -3.84 -2.12
C MET A 81 -23.78 -2.80 -2.50
N LEU A 82 -23.56 -1.77 -1.68
CA LEU A 82 -22.46 -0.81 -1.88
C LEU A 82 -21.10 -1.53 -1.85
N ASN A 83 -20.85 -2.32 -0.81
CA ASN A 83 -19.58 -3.04 -0.67
C ASN A 83 -19.31 -4.01 -1.84
N ALA A 84 -20.35 -4.57 -2.45
CA ALA A 84 -20.25 -5.48 -3.59
C ALA A 84 -20.12 -4.79 -4.97
N GLY A 85 -20.14 -3.45 -5.01
CA GLY A 85 -20.04 -2.66 -6.25
C GLY A 85 -21.39 -2.40 -6.94
N TYR A 86 -22.47 -2.31 -6.18
CA TYR A 86 -23.82 -2.00 -6.68
C TYR A 86 -24.42 -0.74 -6.02
N PRO A 87 -23.77 0.43 -6.12
CA PRO A 87 -24.20 1.62 -5.38
C PRO A 87 -25.59 2.13 -5.80
N GLN A 88 -25.98 2.02 -7.07
CA GLN A 88 -27.36 2.40 -7.47
C GLN A 88 -28.43 1.53 -6.80
N GLN A 89 -28.21 0.21 -6.74
CA GLN A 89 -29.15 -0.71 -6.08
C GLN A 89 -29.19 -0.48 -4.58
N SER A 90 -28.05 -0.14 -3.98
CA SER A 90 -27.94 0.26 -2.58
C SER A 90 -28.77 1.51 -2.29
N ILE A 91 -28.66 2.56 -3.12
CA ILE A 91 -29.46 3.79 -3.02
C ILE A 91 -30.96 3.47 -3.10
N ASP A 92 -31.37 2.69 -4.11
CA ASP A 92 -32.77 2.32 -4.31
C ASP A 92 -33.33 1.58 -3.07
N GLN A 93 -32.53 0.69 -2.46
CA GLN A 93 -32.92 -0.07 -1.28
C GLN A 93 -33.00 0.81 -0.02
N TYR A 94 -32.10 1.77 0.17
CA TYR A 94 -32.18 2.74 1.26
C TYR A 94 -33.39 3.67 1.12
N ASP A 95 -33.66 4.17 -0.07
CA ASP A 95 -34.86 4.97 -0.34
C ASP A 95 -36.13 4.15 -0.09
N GLU A 96 -36.16 2.85 -0.41
CA GLU A 96 -37.28 1.97 -0.05
C GLU A 96 -37.46 1.88 1.47
N VAL A 97 -36.39 1.71 2.25
CA VAL A 97 -36.43 1.68 3.72
C VAL A 97 -37.06 2.96 4.28
N LEU A 98 -36.61 4.13 3.80
CA LEU A 98 -37.15 5.43 4.22
C LEU A 98 -38.63 5.59 3.81
N ASN A 99 -38.98 5.20 2.58
CA ASN A 99 -40.37 5.25 2.09
C ASN A 99 -41.32 4.35 2.91
N ILE A 100 -40.87 3.17 3.36
CA ILE A 100 -41.68 2.31 4.23
C ILE A 100 -41.91 2.97 5.59
N ILE A 101 -40.88 3.59 6.17
CA ILE A 101 -40.97 4.31 7.45
C ILE A 101 -42.00 5.44 7.35
N ASP A 102 -41.90 6.26 6.31
CA ASP A 102 -42.80 7.39 6.08
C ASP A 102 -44.24 6.95 5.80
N SER A 103 -44.42 5.98 4.89
CA SER A 103 -45.75 5.51 4.48
C SER A 103 -46.52 4.81 5.60
N LEU A 104 -45.82 4.11 6.49
CA LEU A 104 -46.40 3.45 7.66
C LEU A 104 -46.38 4.33 8.92
N GLN A 105 -45.87 5.57 8.84
CA GLN A 105 -45.73 6.51 9.96
C GLN A 105 -45.02 5.88 11.17
N LEU A 106 -43.95 5.14 10.90
CA LEU A 106 -43.15 4.48 11.93
C LEU A 106 -42.28 5.52 12.64
N ASN A 107 -42.01 5.28 13.92
CA ASN A 107 -41.08 6.09 14.72
C ASN A 107 -39.90 5.22 15.18
N PRO A 108 -39.00 4.81 14.27
CA PRO A 108 -37.80 4.07 14.64
C PRO A 108 -36.86 4.93 15.51
N PRO A 109 -35.88 4.31 16.19
CA PRO A 109 -34.83 5.04 16.90
C PRO A 109 -34.13 6.03 15.97
N LYS A 110 -33.77 7.22 16.50
CA LYS A 110 -33.12 8.26 15.70
C LYS A 110 -31.79 7.79 15.14
N GLU A 111 -31.05 7.01 15.92
CA GLU A 111 -29.75 6.44 15.57
C GLU A 111 -29.85 5.56 14.32
N PHE A 112 -30.96 4.83 14.17
CA PHE A 112 -31.20 4.03 12.96
C PHE A 112 -31.44 4.90 11.73
N ILE A 113 -32.27 5.94 11.85
CA ILE A 113 -32.53 6.88 10.75
C ILE A 113 -31.24 7.62 10.34
N SER A 114 -30.49 8.15 11.30
CA SER A 114 -29.24 8.85 11.03
C SER A 114 -28.22 7.93 10.34
N SER A 115 -28.14 6.65 10.75
CA SER A 115 -27.26 5.67 10.10
C SER A 115 -27.71 5.34 8.67
N VAL A 116 -29.01 5.18 8.41
CA VAL A 116 -29.53 4.97 7.05
C VAL A 116 -29.25 6.17 6.16
N LEU A 117 -29.45 7.39 6.68
CA LEU A 117 -29.18 8.63 5.97
C LEU A 117 -27.69 8.82 5.68
N ASP A 118 -26.81 8.57 6.65
CA ASP A 118 -25.34 8.65 6.47
C ASP A 118 -24.89 7.68 5.38
N LEU A 119 -25.30 6.41 5.46
CA LEU A 119 -24.95 5.40 4.47
C LEU A 119 -25.52 5.72 3.08
N LEU A 120 -26.75 6.22 3.01
CA LEU A 120 -27.33 6.70 1.74
C LEU A 120 -26.51 7.87 1.15
N ALA A 121 -26.07 8.82 1.98
CA ALA A 121 -25.29 9.97 1.54
C ALA A 121 -23.91 9.56 0.99
N ILE A 122 -23.17 8.70 1.70
CA ILE A 122 -21.87 8.23 1.21
C ILE A 122 -22.01 7.33 -0.02
N THR A 123 -23.07 6.52 -0.11
CA THR A 123 -23.37 5.72 -1.31
C THR A 123 -23.62 6.62 -2.53
N ASN A 124 -24.30 7.77 -2.33
CA ASN A 124 -24.50 8.76 -3.40
C ASN A 124 -23.18 9.42 -3.84
N LEU A 125 -22.26 9.69 -2.90
CA LEU A 125 -20.91 10.17 -3.25
C LEU A 125 -20.16 9.11 -4.05
N ARG A 126 -20.17 7.85 -3.62
CA ARG A 126 -19.51 6.75 -4.32
C ARG A 126 -20.05 6.55 -5.74
N LEU A 127 -21.38 6.56 -5.93
CA LEU A 127 -21.95 6.52 -7.28
C LEU A 127 -21.50 7.71 -8.14
N GLY A 128 -21.39 8.89 -7.52
CA GLY A 128 -20.82 10.07 -8.18
C GLY A 128 -19.38 9.85 -8.62
N GLU A 129 -18.53 9.27 -7.78
CA GLU A 129 -17.14 8.95 -8.11
C GLU A 129 -17.03 7.90 -9.22
N GLU A 130 -17.86 6.84 -9.19
CA GLU A 130 -17.87 5.84 -10.27
C GLU A 130 -18.17 6.49 -11.62
N ILE A 131 -19.21 7.33 -11.69
CA ILE A 131 -19.62 7.98 -12.94
C ILE A 131 -18.59 9.01 -13.42
N ASN A 132 -18.04 9.82 -12.51
CA ASN A 132 -17.25 11.00 -12.90
C ASN A 132 -15.73 10.80 -12.81
N CYS A 133 -15.26 9.89 -11.95
CA CYS A 133 -13.83 9.64 -11.75
C CYS A 133 -13.35 8.33 -12.38
N LEU A 134 -14.22 7.32 -12.53
CA LEU A 134 -13.88 6.06 -13.20
C LEU A 134 -14.38 6.02 -14.64
N ASP A 135 -15.69 6.13 -14.86
CA ASP A 135 -16.28 6.00 -16.21
C ASP A 135 -15.91 7.17 -17.14
N ASP A 136 -15.73 8.37 -16.58
CA ASP A 136 -15.42 9.63 -17.28
C ASP A 136 -14.12 10.26 -16.74
N HIS A 137 -13.13 9.39 -16.50
CA HIS A 137 -11.84 9.75 -15.93
C HIS A 137 -11.10 10.82 -16.75
N ASN A 138 -10.37 11.70 -16.04
CA ASN A 138 -9.37 12.59 -16.59
C ASN A 138 -8.33 12.93 -15.50
N ARG A 139 -7.20 13.55 -15.88
CA ARG A 139 -6.08 13.92 -14.98
C ARG A 139 -6.42 14.75 -13.73
N GLU A 140 -7.60 15.36 -13.66
CA GLU A 140 -8.06 16.13 -12.50
C GLU A 140 -9.11 15.37 -11.65
N SER A 141 -9.54 14.19 -12.09
CA SER A 141 -10.58 13.39 -11.44
C SER A 141 -10.16 12.97 -10.04
N CYS A 142 -11.02 13.27 -9.06
CA CYS A 142 -10.86 12.85 -7.67
C CYS A 142 -9.56 13.34 -6.99
N ILE A 143 -8.95 14.44 -7.46
CA ILE A 143 -7.79 15.09 -6.82
C ILE A 143 -8.24 16.41 -6.17
N ILE A 144 -8.15 16.50 -4.84
CA ILE A 144 -8.45 17.72 -4.09
C ILE A 144 -7.26 18.70 -4.13
N PRO A 145 -7.49 20.02 -4.28
CA PRO A 145 -8.77 20.71 -4.47
C PRO A 145 -9.42 20.39 -5.82
N ILE A 146 -10.69 20.02 -5.79
CA ILE A 146 -11.44 19.70 -7.02
C ILE A 146 -11.61 20.97 -7.85
N ARG A 147 -11.17 20.91 -9.11
CA ARG A 147 -11.23 22.03 -10.06
C ARG A 147 -11.31 21.52 -11.49
N GLY A 148 -11.59 22.42 -12.43
CA GLY A 148 -11.52 22.12 -13.86
C GLY A 148 -12.29 20.85 -14.24
N GLY A 149 -11.58 19.88 -14.83
CA GLY A 149 -12.12 18.58 -15.25
C GLY A 149 -12.53 17.64 -14.11
N GLY A 150 -12.05 17.88 -12.88
CA GLY A 150 -12.40 17.09 -11.70
C GLY A 150 -13.77 17.44 -11.12
N VAL A 151 -14.37 18.57 -11.49
CA VAL A 151 -15.75 18.92 -11.07
C VAL A 151 -16.72 17.95 -11.74
N HIS A 152 -17.55 17.28 -10.95
CA HIS A 152 -18.48 16.27 -11.45
C HIS A 152 -19.43 16.87 -12.49
N ARG A 153 -19.50 16.21 -13.65
CA ARG A 153 -20.48 16.50 -14.71
C ARG A 153 -21.85 16.01 -14.26
N ASN A 154 -21.92 14.78 -13.74
CA ASN A 154 -23.11 14.28 -13.06
C ASN A 154 -23.07 14.65 -11.57
N LYS A 155 -23.84 15.69 -11.23
CA LYS A 155 -23.91 16.27 -9.88
C LYS A 155 -25.00 15.68 -9.00
N SER A 156 -25.73 14.65 -9.44
CA SER A 156 -26.85 14.09 -8.67
C SER A 156 -26.40 13.55 -7.32
N GLY A 157 -25.33 12.75 -7.31
CA GLY A 157 -24.75 12.15 -6.11
C GLY A 157 -24.31 13.19 -5.08
N SER A 158 -23.47 14.15 -5.51
CA SER A 158 -23.00 15.23 -4.62
C SER A 158 -24.14 16.12 -4.14
N SER A 159 -25.16 16.40 -4.98
CA SER A 159 -26.33 17.19 -4.57
C SER A 159 -27.17 16.48 -3.51
N ARG A 160 -27.37 15.16 -3.65
CA ARG A 160 -28.11 14.34 -2.67
C ARG A 160 -27.34 14.23 -1.36
N ALA A 161 -26.02 14.01 -1.42
CA ALA A 161 -25.16 13.97 -0.24
C ALA A 161 -25.16 15.33 0.51
N ILE A 162 -25.08 16.46 -0.20
CA ILE A 162 -25.16 17.80 0.42
C ILE A 162 -26.46 17.99 1.19
N GLN A 163 -27.60 17.57 0.61
CA GLN A 163 -28.90 17.67 1.28
C GLN A 163 -28.89 16.90 2.60
N ILE A 164 -28.47 15.63 2.56
CA ILE A 164 -28.50 14.74 3.72
C ILE A 164 -27.50 15.17 4.79
N TYR A 165 -26.24 15.43 4.43
CA TYR A 165 -25.23 15.86 5.41
C TYR A 165 -25.55 17.22 6.03
N SER A 166 -26.22 18.13 5.31
CA SER A 166 -26.70 19.40 5.89
C SER A 166 -27.78 19.17 6.96
N GLU A 167 -28.64 18.16 6.78
CA GLU A 167 -29.64 17.75 7.77
C GLU A 167 -28.97 17.12 8.99
N LEU A 168 -28.11 16.12 8.78
CA LEU A 168 -27.37 15.44 9.85
C LEU A 168 -26.53 16.41 10.69
N LEU A 169 -25.83 17.37 10.06
CA LEU A 169 -25.08 18.41 10.76
C LEU A 169 -25.96 19.43 11.48
N SER A 170 -27.21 19.62 11.06
CA SER A 170 -28.14 20.47 11.80
C SER A 170 -28.56 19.83 13.12
N GLU A 171 -28.62 18.51 13.17
CA GLU A 171 -28.90 17.73 14.39
C GLU A 171 -27.65 17.54 15.27
N ASN A 172 -26.48 17.28 14.65
CA ASN A 172 -25.20 17.13 15.32
C ASN A 172 -24.12 18.08 14.74
N PRO A 173 -24.07 19.36 15.16
CA PRO A 173 -23.14 20.35 14.58
C PRO A 173 -21.65 20.11 14.83
N ASN A 174 -21.31 19.20 15.75
CA ASN A 174 -19.93 18.85 16.10
C ASN A 174 -19.45 17.55 15.44
N ASP A 175 -20.21 17.03 14.47
CA ASP A 175 -19.77 15.88 13.67
C ASP A 175 -18.78 16.32 12.58
N PHE A 176 -17.49 16.10 12.84
CA PHE A 176 -16.45 16.52 11.90
C PHE A 176 -16.32 15.60 10.69
N ILE A 177 -16.82 14.36 10.75
CA ILE A 177 -16.91 13.47 9.58
C ILE A 177 -17.93 14.05 8.61
N TYR A 178 -19.14 14.39 9.08
CA TYR A 178 -20.14 15.00 8.20
C TYR A 178 -19.71 16.38 7.70
N ARG A 179 -19.00 17.16 8.54
CA ARG A 179 -18.45 18.45 8.09
C ARG A 179 -17.44 18.27 6.97
N TRP A 180 -16.56 17.28 7.08
CA TRP A 180 -15.61 16.90 6.04
C TRP A 180 -16.33 16.53 4.73
N LEU A 181 -17.20 15.53 4.80
CA LEU A 181 -17.93 14.99 3.65
C LEU A 181 -18.85 16.04 3.00
N LEU A 182 -19.40 16.97 3.79
CA LEU A 182 -20.16 18.09 3.25
C LEU A 182 -19.27 18.99 2.37
N ASN A 183 -18.10 19.41 2.86
CA ASN A 183 -17.18 20.27 2.10
C ASN A 183 -16.71 19.57 0.83
N LEU A 184 -16.38 18.28 0.93
CA LEU A 184 -16.02 17.45 -0.22
C LEU A 184 -17.16 17.40 -1.25
N ALA A 185 -18.39 17.16 -0.83
CA ALA A 185 -19.54 17.13 -1.72
C ALA A 185 -19.77 18.48 -2.44
N TYR A 186 -19.55 19.62 -1.76
CA TYR A 186 -19.59 20.94 -2.40
C TYR A 186 -18.45 21.14 -3.42
N MET A 187 -17.25 20.64 -3.14
CA MET A 187 -16.13 20.66 -4.11
C MET A 187 -16.44 19.83 -5.35
N LEU A 188 -16.88 18.58 -5.18
CA LEU A 188 -17.26 17.70 -6.28
C LEU A 188 -18.38 18.32 -7.14
N ARG A 189 -19.29 19.08 -6.52
CA ARG A 189 -20.35 19.84 -7.24
C ARG A 189 -19.84 21.09 -7.97
N GLY A 190 -18.68 21.63 -7.59
CA GLY A 190 -18.08 22.86 -8.13
C GLY A 190 -18.55 24.14 -7.45
N ASP A 191 -18.94 24.05 -6.18
CA ASP A 191 -19.61 25.11 -5.42
C ASP A 191 -18.82 25.56 -4.17
N TYR A 192 -17.65 24.96 -3.93
CA TYR A 192 -16.75 25.28 -2.83
C TYR A 192 -15.80 26.43 -3.21
N PRO A 193 -15.47 27.35 -2.27
CA PRO A 193 -15.99 27.43 -0.90
C PRO A 193 -17.29 28.24 -0.75
N GLU A 194 -17.70 28.99 -1.77
CA GLU A 194 -18.66 30.11 -1.65
C GLU A 194 -20.04 29.67 -1.17
N ASN A 195 -20.50 28.49 -1.58
CA ASN A 195 -21.85 28.03 -1.27
C ASN A 195 -21.90 27.10 -0.05
N VAL A 196 -20.77 26.77 0.56
CA VAL A 196 -20.76 26.04 1.83
C VAL A 196 -21.30 26.97 2.93
N PRO A 197 -22.26 26.54 3.77
CA PRO A 197 -22.70 27.36 4.89
C PRO A 197 -21.51 27.79 5.77
N LYS A 198 -21.36 29.09 6.03
CA LYS A 198 -20.20 29.68 6.73
C LYS A 198 -19.82 29.01 8.05
N LYS A 199 -20.78 28.41 8.76
CA LYS A 199 -20.54 27.68 10.02
C LYS A 199 -19.83 26.33 9.84
N TRP A 200 -19.83 25.79 8.63
CA TRP A 200 -19.34 24.44 8.32
C TRP A 200 -18.20 24.41 7.29
N VAL A 201 -17.86 25.53 6.65
CA VAL A 201 -16.74 25.60 5.71
C VAL A 201 -15.41 25.22 6.38
N ILE A 202 -14.57 24.46 5.68
CA ILE A 202 -13.17 24.19 6.05
C ILE A 202 -12.29 24.96 5.06
N PRO A 203 -11.83 26.18 5.38
CA PRO A 203 -11.18 27.06 4.40
C PRO A 203 -9.76 26.64 4.00
N GLN A 204 -9.13 25.73 4.75
CA GLN A 204 -7.75 25.29 4.51
C GLN A 204 -7.61 24.21 3.43
N LEU A 205 -8.70 23.84 2.74
CA LEU A 205 -8.69 22.84 1.68
C LEU A 205 -8.32 23.44 0.32
N SER A 206 -7.26 24.25 0.31
CA SER A 206 -6.69 24.93 -0.84
C SER A 206 -5.19 25.13 -0.63
N PRO A 207 -4.38 25.28 -1.70
CA PRO A 207 -2.95 25.51 -1.57
C PRO A 207 -2.69 26.82 -0.82
N SER A 208 -1.70 26.82 0.07
CA SER A 208 -1.25 28.04 0.75
C SER A 208 -0.38 28.90 -0.17
N ASP A 209 -0.56 30.23 -0.13
CA ASP A 209 0.31 31.18 -0.85
C ASP A 209 1.75 31.20 -0.31
N SER A 210 2.02 30.56 0.84
CA SER A 210 3.33 30.54 1.50
C SER A 210 4.31 29.50 0.94
N ILE A 211 3.83 28.55 0.14
CA ILE A 211 4.62 27.46 -0.44
C ILE A 211 4.56 27.57 -1.96
N VAL A 212 5.72 27.41 -2.61
CA VAL A 212 5.84 27.34 -4.07
C VAL A 212 6.33 25.95 -4.43
N PHE A 213 5.47 25.18 -5.08
CA PHE A 213 5.77 23.81 -5.51
C PHE A 213 5.01 23.54 -6.82
N PRO A 214 5.62 22.93 -7.84
CA PRO A 214 5.00 22.75 -9.14
C PRO A 214 3.93 21.65 -9.10
N GLU A 215 3.01 21.68 -10.06
CA GLU A 215 1.97 20.65 -10.19
C GLU A 215 2.51 19.42 -10.92
N PHE A 216 2.18 18.24 -10.43
CA PHE A 216 2.48 16.96 -11.07
C PHE A 216 1.25 16.49 -11.84
N ASN A 217 1.45 15.99 -13.06
CA ASN A 217 0.34 15.50 -13.87
C ASN A 217 0.05 14.04 -13.52
N GLU A 218 -1.21 13.70 -13.27
CA GLU A 218 -1.63 12.29 -13.24
C GLU A 218 -1.78 11.79 -14.68
N ILE A 219 -0.96 10.81 -15.09
CA ILE A 219 -0.84 10.36 -16.49
C ILE A 219 -1.03 8.85 -16.68
N ALA A 220 -1.42 8.07 -15.66
CA ALA A 220 -1.44 6.60 -15.76
C ALA A 220 -2.26 6.08 -16.97
N SER A 221 -3.40 6.71 -17.26
CA SER A 221 -4.25 6.34 -18.40
C SER A 221 -3.66 6.69 -19.76
N ASP A 222 -2.81 7.73 -19.83
CA ASP A 222 -2.16 8.15 -21.07
C ASP A 222 -1.06 7.16 -21.48
N ILE A 223 -0.47 6.45 -20.52
CA ILE A 223 0.68 5.55 -20.73
C ILE A 223 0.40 4.07 -20.48
N GLY A 224 -0.81 3.68 -20.07
CA GLY A 224 -1.22 2.27 -19.92
C GLY A 224 -0.94 1.65 -18.55
N LEU A 225 -0.90 2.45 -17.49
CA LEU A 225 -0.79 2.02 -16.08
C LEU A 225 -2.10 2.18 -15.28
N ASP A 226 -3.21 2.55 -15.90
CA ASP A 226 -4.53 2.79 -15.29
C ASP A 226 -5.30 1.50 -14.91
N HIS A 227 -4.60 0.47 -14.44
CA HIS A 227 -5.23 -0.78 -14.05
C HIS A 227 -6.23 -0.59 -12.90
N ILE A 228 -7.49 -0.94 -13.14
CA ILE A 228 -8.56 -0.87 -12.13
C ILE A 228 -8.55 -2.12 -11.27
N SER A 229 -8.29 -1.95 -9.98
CA SER A 229 -8.30 -3.04 -9.01
C SER A 229 -8.62 -2.54 -7.60
N LEU A 230 -8.46 -3.43 -6.62
CA LEU A 230 -8.50 -3.12 -5.20
C LEU A 230 -7.13 -2.67 -4.69
N ALA A 231 -7.05 -2.34 -3.40
CA ALA A 231 -5.80 -2.11 -2.68
C ALA A 231 -4.73 -3.17 -3.01
N GLY A 232 -3.45 -2.82 -3.09
CA GLY A 232 -2.39 -3.77 -3.42
C GLY A 232 -0.99 -3.19 -3.24
N GLY A 233 0.03 -4.02 -3.50
CA GLY A 233 1.43 -3.63 -3.49
C GLY A 233 1.88 -3.09 -4.83
N SER A 234 2.99 -2.34 -4.83
CA SER A 234 3.63 -1.77 -6.02
C SER A 234 5.13 -2.04 -5.96
N ILE A 235 5.69 -2.55 -7.04
CA ILE A 235 7.13 -2.70 -7.24
C ILE A 235 7.47 -1.97 -8.54
N ALA A 236 8.47 -1.08 -8.46
CA ALA A 236 9.08 -0.40 -9.59
C ALA A 236 10.55 -0.83 -9.64
N ASP A 237 10.92 -1.57 -10.68
CA ASP A 237 12.25 -2.14 -10.86
C ASP A 237 12.44 -2.55 -12.34
N ASP A 238 13.68 -2.76 -12.78
CA ASP A 238 14.01 -3.28 -14.12
C ASP A 238 13.84 -4.82 -14.11
N LEU A 239 12.62 -5.31 -14.38
CA LEU A 239 12.27 -6.72 -14.17
C LEU A 239 12.64 -7.60 -15.36
N ASP A 240 12.82 -7.03 -16.55
CA ASP A 240 13.30 -7.73 -17.74
C ASP A 240 14.74 -7.41 -18.17
N GLN A 241 15.41 -6.52 -17.43
CA GLN A 241 16.83 -6.16 -17.57
C GLN A 241 17.14 -5.43 -18.87
N ASP A 242 16.19 -4.62 -19.35
CA ASP A 242 16.36 -3.78 -20.53
C ASP A 242 16.80 -2.33 -20.21
N GLY A 243 16.80 -1.97 -18.93
CA GLY A 243 17.23 -0.68 -18.40
C GLY A 243 16.09 0.32 -18.16
N ASP A 244 14.86 -0.03 -18.50
CA ASP A 244 13.67 0.77 -18.25
C ASP A 244 12.91 0.27 -17.00
N ILE A 245 12.25 1.16 -16.27
CA ILE A 245 11.56 0.77 -15.03
C ILE A 245 10.20 0.14 -15.32
N ASP A 246 10.04 -1.11 -14.91
CA ASP A 246 8.80 -1.88 -14.99
C ASP A 246 7.96 -1.73 -13.74
N ILE A 247 6.66 -2.05 -13.85
CA ILE A 247 5.71 -1.98 -12.73
C ILE A 247 5.02 -3.32 -12.52
N LEU A 248 5.19 -3.90 -11.33
CA LEU A 248 4.41 -5.06 -10.87
C LEU A 248 3.47 -4.62 -9.75
N VAL A 249 2.18 -4.93 -9.90
CA VAL A 249 1.15 -4.62 -8.91
C VAL A 249 0.36 -5.85 -8.49
N SER A 250 0.00 -5.91 -7.21
CA SER A 250 -0.91 -6.93 -6.67
C SER A 250 -2.28 -6.34 -6.36
N SER A 251 -3.18 -7.17 -5.81
CA SER A 251 -4.53 -6.75 -5.45
C SER A 251 -5.04 -7.52 -4.24
N TRP A 252 -5.85 -6.87 -3.41
CA TRP A 252 -6.37 -7.37 -2.14
C TRP A 252 -7.25 -8.60 -2.31
N GLY A 253 -8.06 -8.65 -3.36
CA GLY A 253 -8.99 -9.74 -3.60
C GLY A 253 -8.24 -11.07 -3.79
N SER A 254 -8.64 -12.10 -3.07
CA SER A 254 -7.92 -13.39 -3.06
C SER A 254 -7.87 -14.09 -4.42
N ASP A 255 -8.80 -13.77 -5.33
CA ASP A 255 -8.85 -14.24 -6.71
C ASP A 255 -8.47 -13.17 -7.75
N ASN A 256 -8.04 -11.98 -7.31
CA ASN A 256 -7.66 -10.91 -8.21
C ASN A 256 -6.26 -11.15 -8.75
N GLN A 257 -6.10 -11.12 -10.07
CA GLN A 257 -4.84 -11.40 -10.77
C GLN A 257 -3.82 -10.28 -10.55
N ILE A 258 -2.59 -10.61 -10.12
CA ILE A 258 -1.48 -9.65 -10.11
C ILE A 258 -1.14 -9.23 -11.55
N GLN A 259 -0.62 -8.02 -11.74
CA GLN A 259 -0.32 -7.49 -13.07
C GLN A 259 1.12 -7.04 -13.19
N LEU A 260 1.82 -7.55 -14.21
CA LEU A 260 3.11 -7.04 -14.65
C LEU A 260 2.91 -6.14 -15.86
N PHE A 261 3.47 -4.92 -15.79
CA PHE A 261 3.51 -3.96 -16.87
C PHE A 261 4.97 -3.69 -17.20
N LEU A 262 5.38 -4.00 -18.43
CA LEU A 262 6.72 -3.68 -18.90
C LEU A 262 6.72 -2.32 -19.58
N ASN A 263 7.73 -1.50 -19.29
CA ASN A 263 8.01 -0.28 -20.05
C ASN A 263 8.50 -0.67 -21.45
N ASP A 264 8.18 0.11 -22.48
CA ASP A 264 8.60 -0.17 -23.85
C ASP A 264 9.75 0.72 -24.35
N GLY A 265 10.44 1.39 -23.42
CA GLY A 265 11.53 2.34 -23.66
C GLY A 265 11.08 3.68 -24.24
N THR A 266 9.77 3.94 -24.24
CA THR A 266 9.18 5.23 -24.64
C THR A 266 8.36 5.89 -23.55
N GLY A 267 8.42 5.34 -22.32
CA GLY A 267 7.58 5.75 -21.19
C GLY A 267 6.15 5.19 -21.24
N ASN A 268 5.85 4.27 -22.18
CA ASN A 268 4.57 3.60 -22.28
C ASN A 268 4.65 2.17 -21.75
N TYR A 269 3.57 1.70 -21.16
CA TYR A 269 3.48 0.40 -20.49
C TYR A 269 2.59 -0.58 -21.23
N LYS A 270 2.98 -1.86 -21.18
CA LYS A 270 2.18 -2.97 -21.70
C LYS A 270 2.05 -4.08 -20.68
N ASN A 271 0.83 -4.54 -20.48
CA ASN A 271 0.56 -5.70 -19.63
C ASN A 271 1.23 -6.97 -20.21
N TYR A 272 2.06 -7.62 -19.39
CA TYR A 272 2.85 -8.79 -19.74
C TYR A 272 2.55 -10.03 -18.88
N THR A 273 1.58 -9.93 -17.96
CA THR A 273 1.24 -10.95 -16.95
C THR A 273 1.14 -12.38 -17.48
N ASP A 274 0.43 -12.59 -18.59
CA ASP A 274 0.22 -13.94 -19.14
C ASP A 274 1.52 -14.53 -19.71
N LYS A 275 2.30 -13.70 -20.40
CA LYS A 275 3.59 -14.10 -20.98
C LYS A 275 4.66 -14.30 -19.90
N ALA A 276 4.54 -13.60 -18.78
CA ALA A 276 5.42 -13.69 -17.63
C ALA A 276 5.20 -14.95 -16.77
N ASN A 277 4.28 -15.85 -17.16
CA ASN A 277 3.91 -17.02 -16.38
C ASN A 277 3.37 -16.67 -14.97
N LEU A 278 2.62 -15.57 -14.88
CA LEU A 278 2.00 -15.10 -13.62
C LEU A 278 0.49 -15.39 -13.54
N THR A 279 -0.12 -15.89 -14.61
CA THR A 279 -1.55 -16.25 -14.64
C THR A 279 -1.89 -17.27 -13.55
N GLY A 280 -2.82 -16.92 -12.67
CA GLY A 280 -3.25 -17.76 -11.54
C GLY A 280 -2.51 -17.48 -10.23
N ILE A 281 -1.44 -16.68 -10.25
CA ILE A 281 -0.88 -16.07 -9.05
C ILE A 281 -1.75 -14.84 -8.71
N THR A 282 -2.62 -14.99 -7.71
CA THR A 282 -3.64 -14.00 -7.36
C THR A 282 -3.42 -13.41 -5.97
N GLY A 283 -4.11 -12.31 -5.67
CA GLY A 283 -4.12 -11.71 -4.35
C GLY A 283 -2.80 -11.03 -3.96
N GLY A 284 -2.81 -10.44 -2.77
CA GLY A 284 -1.67 -9.79 -2.17
C GLY A 284 -1.96 -8.33 -1.86
N LEU A 285 -2.01 -7.98 -0.58
CA LEU A 285 -2.12 -6.58 -0.18
C LEU A 285 -0.79 -5.84 -0.36
N ASN A 286 0.33 -6.56 -0.24
CA ASN A 286 1.65 -5.96 -0.26
C ASN A 286 2.66 -6.91 -0.94
N MET A 287 3.78 -6.36 -1.40
CA MET A 287 4.87 -7.09 -2.03
C MET A 287 6.21 -6.45 -1.68
N VAL A 288 7.27 -7.25 -1.64
CA VAL A 288 8.66 -6.79 -1.53
C VAL A 288 9.52 -7.57 -2.51
N HIS A 289 10.62 -6.98 -2.97
CA HIS A 289 11.54 -7.63 -3.90
C HIS A 289 12.99 -7.64 -3.38
N GLY A 290 13.77 -8.59 -3.89
CA GLY A 290 15.20 -8.75 -3.63
C GLY A 290 15.75 -9.96 -4.37
N ASP A 291 17.07 -10.03 -4.57
CA ASP A 291 17.73 -11.15 -5.24
C ASP A 291 18.11 -12.19 -4.17
N TYR A 292 17.22 -13.17 -3.94
CA TYR A 292 17.43 -14.13 -2.85
C TYR A 292 18.47 -15.19 -3.21
N ASN A 293 18.76 -15.37 -4.50
CA ASN A 293 19.56 -16.48 -5.00
C ASN A 293 20.94 -16.03 -5.57
N ASN A 294 21.21 -14.72 -5.53
CA ASN A 294 22.40 -14.05 -6.05
C ASN A 294 22.61 -14.23 -7.58
N ASP A 295 21.54 -14.32 -8.37
CA ASP A 295 21.61 -14.43 -9.83
C ASP A 295 21.58 -13.07 -10.56
N GLY A 296 21.33 -11.98 -9.83
CA GLY A 296 21.27 -10.63 -10.36
C GLY A 296 19.90 -10.20 -10.86
N PHE A 297 18.85 -10.99 -10.64
CA PHE A 297 17.47 -10.63 -10.98
C PHE A 297 16.64 -10.36 -9.72
N ALA A 298 15.78 -9.34 -9.76
CA ALA A 298 14.88 -9.06 -8.66
C ALA A 298 13.78 -10.13 -8.55
N ASP A 299 13.80 -10.90 -7.47
CA ASP A 299 12.74 -11.86 -7.13
C ASP A 299 11.66 -11.18 -6.29
N ILE A 300 10.42 -11.68 -6.37
CA ILE A 300 9.25 -11.02 -5.77
C ILE A 300 8.66 -11.88 -4.66
N PHE A 301 8.41 -11.30 -3.49
CA PHE A 301 7.67 -11.91 -2.41
C PHE A 301 6.31 -11.24 -2.20
N ILE A 302 5.22 -11.99 -2.40
CA ILE A 302 3.84 -11.51 -2.31
C ILE A 302 3.21 -11.92 -0.97
N LEU A 303 2.67 -10.93 -0.27
CA LEU A 303 2.18 -11.03 1.11
C LEU A 303 0.65 -11.11 1.14
N ARG A 304 0.08 -12.12 1.80
CA ARG A 304 -1.36 -12.41 1.77
C ARG A 304 -1.94 -12.68 3.15
N GLY A 305 -3.27 -12.55 3.23
CA GLY A 305 -4.07 -13.02 4.35
C GLY A 305 -4.19 -12.04 5.51
N GLY A 306 -3.37 -11.00 5.57
CA GLY A 306 -3.57 -9.89 6.50
C GLY A 306 -5.01 -9.36 6.47
N TRP A 307 -5.54 -9.00 7.63
CA TRP A 307 -6.90 -8.53 7.90
C TRP A 307 -8.06 -9.52 7.65
N PHE A 308 -7.80 -10.71 7.13
CA PHE A 308 -8.86 -11.71 6.85
C PHE A 308 -9.18 -12.62 8.04
N GLY A 309 -8.51 -12.46 9.18
CA GLY A 309 -8.74 -13.27 10.37
C GLY A 309 -8.52 -14.76 10.09
N GLU A 310 -9.49 -15.62 10.41
CA GLU A 310 -9.39 -17.07 10.16
C GLU A 310 -9.28 -17.43 8.67
N ASP A 311 -9.86 -16.62 7.79
CA ASP A 311 -9.76 -16.79 6.33
C ASP A 311 -8.44 -16.23 5.77
N GLY A 312 -7.58 -15.67 6.63
CA GLY A 312 -6.23 -15.20 6.31
C GLY A 312 -5.20 -16.30 6.14
N LYS A 313 -5.59 -17.57 6.24
CA LYS A 313 -4.71 -18.73 6.00
C LYS A 313 -4.44 -18.96 4.51
N ILE A 314 -3.89 -17.95 3.86
CA ILE A 314 -3.55 -17.93 2.44
C ILE A 314 -2.03 -17.83 2.35
N PRO A 315 -1.34 -18.76 1.68
CA PRO A 315 0.10 -18.73 1.63
C PRO A 315 0.64 -17.56 0.81
N ASN A 316 1.80 -17.06 1.23
CA ASN A 316 2.61 -16.11 0.46
C ASN A 316 3.21 -16.79 -0.78
N SER A 317 3.73 -16.00 -1.72
CA SER A 317 4.42 -16.50 -2.91
C SER A 317 5.81 -15.87 -3.02
N LEU A 318 6.87 -16.67 -3.11
CA LEU A 318 8.18 -16.24 -3.61
C LEU A 318 8.28 -16.59 -5.09
N LEU A 319 8.30 -15.57 -5.93
CA LEU A 319 8.41 -15.66 -7.38
C LEU A 319 9.86 -15.40 -7.77
N ARG A 320 10.55 -16.45 -8.22
CA ARG A 320 11.88 -16.31 -8.80
C ARG A 320 11.77 -15.67 -10.18
N ASN A 321 12.53 -14.60 -10.44
CA ASN A 321 12.70 -14.07 -11.78
C ASN A 321 13.66 -14.97 -12.58
N ASN A 322 13.23 -15.47 -13.72
CA ASN A 322 14.04 -16.40 -14.52
C ASN A 322 15.06 -15.68 -15.42
N GLY A 323 15.10 -14.34 -15.42
CA GLY A 323 16.01 -13.52 -16.23
C GLY A 323 15.58 -13.34 -17.69
N ASP A 324 14.32 -13.67 -18.00
CA ASP A 324 13.73 -13.58 -19.34
C ASP A 324 12.30 -12.98 -19.32
N ALA A 325 12.03 -12.11 -18.35
CA ALA A 325 10.73 -11.53 -18.03
C ALA A 325 9.65 -12.55 -17.62
N THR A 326 10.04 -13.79 -17.30
CA THR A 326 9.14 -14.82 -16.75
C THR A 326 9.47 -15.14 -15.30
N PHE A 327 8.46 -15.58 -14.56
CA PHE A 327 8.57 -15.88 -13.14
C PHE A 327 8.15 -17.31 -12.82
N THR A 328 8.79 -17.88 -11.80
CA THR A 328 8.45 -19.20 -11.25
C THR A 328 8.19 -19.09 -9.75
N ASP A 329 7.01 -19.48 -9.29
CA ASP A 329 6.73 -19.61 -7.85
C ASP A 329 7.53 -20.78 -7.25
N VAL A 330 8.48 -20.45 -6.38
CA VAL A 330 9.42 -21.37 -5.71
C VAL A 330 9.11 -21.52 -4.22
N THR A 331 7.97 -21.04 -3.72
CA THR A 331 7.63 -21.02 -2.27
C THR A 331 7.82 -22.38 -1.59
N ILE A 332 7.35 -23.45 -2.25
CA ILE A 332 7.45 -24.81 -1.72
C ILE A 332 8.88 -25.35 -1.81
N THR A 333 9.57 -25.12 -2.93
CA THR A 333 10.96 -25.60 -3.15
C THR A 333 11.96 -24.86 -2.29
N ALA A 334 11.72 -23.57 -2.03
CA ALA A 334 12.52 -22.72 -1.16
C ALA A 334 12.28 -23.01 0.34
N ASN A 335 11.32 -23.87 0.70
CA ASN A 335 11.01 -24.25 2.08
C ASN A 335 10.52 -23.07 2.96
N ILE A 336 9.67 -22.21 2.40
CA ILE A 336 9.08 -21.04 3.08
C ILE A 336 7.54 -21.05 3.06
N TYR A 337 6.92 -22.19 2.71
CA TYR A 337 5.47 -22.32 2.73
C TYR A 337 4.93 -22.18 4.15
N SER A 338 4.20 -21.10 4.39
CA SER A 338 3.46 -20.80 5.61
C SER A 338 2.06 -20.32 5.24
N GLU A 339 1.07 -20.59 6.09
CA GLU A 339 -0.31 -20.06 5.94
C GLU A 339 -0.64 -19.07 7.05
N PHE A 340 0.36 -18.34 7.53
CA PHE A 340 0.15 -17.29 8.51
C PHE A 340 -0.38 -16.03 7.81
N PRO A 341 -1.41 -15.36 8.35
CA PRO A 341 -1.87 -14.07 7.84
C PRO A 341 -0.72 -13.06 7.87
N THR A 342 -0.30 -12.58 6.71
CA THR A 342 0.90 -11.75 6.56
C THR A 342 0.54 -10.36 6.02
N GLN A 343 1.16 -9.32 6.60
CA GLN A 343 0.99 -7.92 6.18
C GLN A 343 2.27 -7.30 5.59
N THR A 344 3.42 -7.73 6.07
CA THR A 344 4.71 -7.04 5.84
C THR A 344 5.84 -8.05 5.83
N ALA A 345 6.90 -7.77 5.08
CA ALA A 345 8.15 -8.49 5.12
C ALA A 345 9.29 -7.55 4.70
N SER A 346 10.53 -7.93 4.95
CA SER A 346 11.71 -7.19 4.48
C SER A 346 12.92 -8.10 4.31
N TRP A 347 13.75 -7.77 3.32
CA TRP A 347 15.00 -8.48 3.01
C TRP A 347 16.20 -7.80 3.68
N ALA A 348 17.10 -8.59 4.27
CA ALA A 348 18.43 -8.16 4.69
C ALA A 348 19.33 -9.37 4.93
N ASP A 349 20.64 -9.17 4.83
CA ASP A 349 21.65 -10.14 5.25
C ASP A 349 21.93 -9.95 6.75
N TYR A 350 21.17 -10.62 7.63
CA TYR A 350 21.21 -10.33 9.08
C TYR A 350 22.48 -10.88 9.76
N ASN A 351 23.15 -11.83 9.10
CA ASN A 351 24.30 -12.55 9.62
C ASN A 351 25.60 -12.27 8.83
N ASN A 352 25.55 -11.31 7.91
CA ASN A 352 26.66 -10.83 7.09
C ASN A 352 27.37 -11.97 6.32
N ASP A 353 26.61 -12.92 5.77
CA ASP A 353 27.13 -14.06 5.00
C ASP A 353 27.03 -13.91 3.46
N GLY A 354 26.41 -12.82 3.01
CA GLY A 354 26.24 -12.45 1.61
C GLY A 354 24.91 -12.89 0.99
N TRP A 355 24.05 -13.59 1.72
CA TRP A 355 22.75 -14.02 1.24
C TRP A 355 21.64 -13.24 1.92
N LEU A 356 20.67 -12.78 1.14
CA LEU A 356 19.51 -12.08 1.71
C LEU A 356 18.64 -13.07 2.47
N ASP A 357 18.38 -12.77 3.73
CA ASP A 357 17.41 -13.43 4.59
C ASP A 357 16.08 -12.65 4.56
N LEU A 358 14.99 -13.34 4.92
CA LEU A 358 13.64 -12.78 4.88
C LEU A 358 13.03 -12.76 6.27
N VAL A 359 12.63 -11.59 6.75
CA VAL A 359 11.76 -11.48 7.93
C VAL A 359 10.34 -11.14 7.50
N ILE A 360 9.37 -11.83 8.10
CA ILE A 360 7.93 -11.78 7.78
C ILE A 360 7.16 -11.41 9.03
N GLY A 361 6.38 -10.33 8.96
CA GLY A 361 5.49 -9.87 10.01
C GLY A 361 4.08 -10.43 9.83
N ASN A 362 3.72 -11.33 10.72
CA ASN A 362 2.44 -12.01 10.73
C ASN A 362 1.46 -11.39 11.72
N GLU A 363 0.17 -11.48 11.41
CA GLU A 363 -0.89 -10.88 12.21
C GLU A 363 -1.49 -11.90 13.16
N THR A 364 -1.32 -11.65 14.45
CA THR A 364 -2.07 -12.34 15.51
C THR A 364 -3.11 -11.40 16.09
N THR A 365 -4.38 -11.68 15.79
CA THR A 365 -5.54 -11.00 16.39
C THR A 365 -6.18 -11.87 17.49
N ASN A 366 -7.52 -11.90 17.58
CA ASN A 366 -8.22 -12.91 18.37
C ASN A 366 -8.18 -14.25 17.63
N GLY A 367 -7.66 -15.31 18.24
CA GLY A 367 -7.59 -16.64 17.62
C GLY A 367 -6.25 -17.36 17.86
N PRO A 368 -5.83 -18.25 16.93
CA PRO A 368 -4.50 -18.86 16.94
C PRO A 368 -3.41 -17.79 16.92
N ALA A 369 -2.28 -18.09 17.57
CA ALA A 369 -1.09 -17.28 17.46
C ALA A 369 -0.34 -17.60 16.16
N TYR A 370 0.04 -16.55 15.44
CA TYR A 370 0.87 -16.59 14.24
C TYR A 370 2.12 -15.76 14.50
N PRO A 371 3.19 -16.37 15.07
CA PRO A 371 4.45 -15.66 15.28
C PRO A 371 5.02 -15.14 13.95
N SER A 372 5.68 -14.00 13.99
CA SER A 372 6.51 -13.53 12.87
C SER A 372 7.68 -14.49 12.63
N GLU A 373 8.13 -14.57 11.39
CA GLU A 373 9.08 -15.58 10.92
C GLU A 373 10.33 -14.90 10.34
N LEU A 374 11.51 -15.40 10.67
CA LEU A 374 12.79 -15.06 10.06
C LEU A 374 13.31 -16.32 9.40
N TYR A 375 13.37 -16.27 8.08
CA TYR A 375 13.87 -17.31 7.20
C TYR A 375 15.32 -17.00 6.85
N HIS A 376 16.23 -17.78 7.41
CA HIS A 376 17.65 -17.72 7.10
C HIS A 376 17.93 -18.42 5.77
N ASN A 377 18.61 -17.75 4.85
CA ASN A 377 18.95 -18.27 3.54
C ASN A 377 20.14 -19.23 3.62
N ASN A 378 19.97 -20.47 3.15
CA ASN A 378 21.01 -21.49 3.23
C ASN A 378 22.06 -21.38 2.08
N GLY A 379 21.85 -20.46 1.12
CA GLY A 379 22.73 -20.26 -0.04
C GLY A 379 22.61 -21.32 -1.14
N ASP A 380 21.58 -22.16 -1.07
CA ASP A 380 21.28 -23.21 -2.05
C ASP A 380 19.87 -23.06 -2.67
N GLY A 381 19.27 -21.89 -2.48
CA GLY A 381 17.90 -21.58 -2.90
C GLY A 381 16.83 -22.02 -1.91
N THR A 382 17.21 -22.54 -0.75
CA THR A 382 16.29 -22.91 0.34
C THR A 382 16.51 -22.07 1.60
N PHE A 383 15.50 -22.04 2.48
CA PHE A 383 15.55 -21.32 3.74
C PHE A 383 15.32 -22.22 4.96
N THR A 384 15.81 -21.75 6.11
CA THR A 384 15.56 -22.32 7.43
C THR A 384 14.92 -21.28 8.34
N GLU A 385 13.74 -21.56 8.90
CA GLU A 385 13.12 -20.70 9.93
C GLU A 385 13.98 -20.69 11.21
N LYS A 386 14.29 -19.48 11.73
CA LYS A 386 15.21 -19.29 12.87
C LYS A 386 14.64 -18.49 14.03
N SER A 387 13.49 -17.82 13.91
CA SER A 387 13.07 -16.73 14.81
C SER A 387 13.20 -17.08 16.29
N GLN A 388 12.65 -18.24 16.69
CA GLN A 388 12.68 -18.64 18.10
C GLN A 388 14.11 -18.84 18.62
N SER A 389 15.00 -19.41 17.80
CA SER A 389 16.38 -19.74 18.19
C SER A 389 17.29 -18.52 18.36
N ILE A 390 16.93 -17.40 17.71
CA ILE A 390 17.66 -16.14 17.75
C ILE A 390 16.93 -15.06 18.54
N GLY A 391 15.86 -15.39 19.28
CA GLY A 391 15.19 -14.44 20.19
C GLY A 391 14.10 -13.56 19.56
N LEU A 392 13.68 -13.84 18.33
CA LEU A 392 12.61 -13.12 17.61
C LEU A 392 11.24 -13.81 17.74
N ASN A 393 10.79 -14.12 18.96
CA ASN A 393 9.45 -14.66 19.18
C ASN A 393 8.39 -13.52 19.19
N ILE A 394 8.20 -12.87 18.04
CA ILE A 394 7.32 -11.72 17.88
C ILE A 394 5.89 -12.20 17.61
N ILE A 395 4.96 -11.83 18.48
CA ILE A 395 3.53 -12.11 18.33
C ILE A 395 2.78 -10.80 18.55
N GLY A 396 1.90 -10.43 17.61
CA GLY A 396 1.09 -9.22 17.69
C GLY A 396 0.36 -8.95 16.39
N PHE A 397 -0.36 -7.83 16.30
CA PHE A 397 -1.00 -7.41 15.06
C PHE A 397 0.00 -6.57 14.24
N ILE A 398 0.97 -7.26 13.62
CA ILE A 398 2.16 -6.63 13.02
C ILE A 398 1.80 -5.91 11.72
N LYS A 399 2.16 -4.62 11.62
CA LYS A 399 1.87 -3.78 10.44
C LYS A 399 3.11 -3.30 9.67
N ALA A 400 4.26 -3.29 10.33
CA ALA A 400 5.56 -3.18 9.70
C ALA A 400 6.59 -4.02 10.45
N ILE A 401 7.48 -4.65 9.71
CA ILE A 401 8.72 -5.25 10.22
C ILE A 401 9.81 -4.82 9.24
N VAL A 402 10.76 -4.02 9.72
CA VAL A 402 11.75 -3.38 8.85
C VAL A 402 13.14 -3.41 9.44
N TRP A 403 14.13 -3.60 8.57
CA TRP A 403 15.55 -3.62 8.91
C TRP A 403 16.14 -2.22 9.00
N GLY A 404 17.13 -2.02 9.86
CA GLY A 404 17.98 -0.83 9.87
C GLY A 404 19.16 -1.04 10.80
N ASP A 405 20.30 -0.41 10.56
CA ASP A 405 21.48 -0.53 11.42
C ASP A 405 21.57 0.74 12.28
N ILE A 406 21.06 0.64 13.51
CA ILE A 406 20.77 1.79 14.38
C ILE A 406 22.00 2.34 15.09
N ASP A 407 23.05 1.53 15.20
CA ASP A 407 24.29 1.89 15.87
C ASP A 407 25.53 1.96 14.95
N ASN A 408 25.31 1.80 13.65
CA ASN A 408 26.30 1.82 12.58
C ASN A 408 27.42 0.78 12.78
N ASP A 409 27.07 -0.39 13.35
CA ASP A 409 28.02 -1.49 13.58
C ASP A 409 28.08 -2.50 12.43
N GLY A 410 27.17 -2.37 11.46
CA GLY A 410 27.06 -3.23 10.28
C GLY A 410 26.18 -4.46 10.48
N ASP A 411 25.58 -4.66 11.65
CA ASP A 411 24.65 -5.74 11.95
C ASP A 411 23.21 -5.18 11.92
N GLN A 412 22.34 -5.71 11.05
CA GLN A 412 21.00 -5.15 10.85
C GLN A 412 20.08 -5.45 12.04
N ASP A 413 19.43 -4.41 12.58
CA ASP A 413 18.40 -4.44 13.63
C ASP A 413 16.99 -4.44 13.04
N ILE A 414 15.97 -4.70 13.88
CA ILE A 414 14.57 -4.78 13.43
C ILE A 414 13.67 -3.84 14.24
N PHE A 415 12.98 -2.93 13.56
CA PHE A 415 11.84 -2.21 14.13
C PHE A 415 10.53 -2.92 13.77
N VAL A 416 9.61 -2.99 14.73
CA VAL A 416 8.31 -3.66 14.57
C VAL A 416 7.18 -2.72 14.99
N SER A 417 6.33 -2.37 14.01
CA SER A 417 5.05 -1.70 14.26
C SER A 417 3.97 -2.70 14.62
N ARG A 418 3.19 -2.40 15.66
CA ARG A 418 2.07 -3.22 16.13
C ARG A 418 0.82 -2.37 16.28
N LEU A 419 -0.26 -2.72 15.56
CA LEU A 419 -1.52 -2.00 15.68
C LEU A 419 -2.19 -2.30 17.03
N GLY A 420 -2.47 -1.27 17.82
CA GLY A 420 -3.10 -1.36 19.14
C GLY A 420 -2.17 -1.82 20.27
N GLN A 421 -0.85 -1.84 20.04
CA GLN A 421 0.15 -2.29 21.01
C GLN A 421 1.44 -1.46 20.93
N PRO A 422 2.24 -1.40 22.00
CA PRO A 422 3.57 -0.80 21.93
C PRO A 422 4.44 -1.44 20.85
N ASN A 423 5.12 -0.59 20.08
CA ASN A 423 6.13 -1.00 19.10
C ASN A 423 7.36 -1.62 19.77
N SER A 424 8.15 -2.36 19.02
CA SER A 424 9.41 -2.97 19.50
C SER A 424 10.59 -2.59 18.60
N LEU A 425 11.79 -2.58 19.19
CA LEU A 425 13.05 -2.45 18.46
C LEU A 425 13.99 -3.55 18.94
N TYR A 426 14.38 -4.44 18.05
CA TYR A 426 15.23 -5.59 18.34
C TYR A 426 16.65 -5.31 17.85
N GLN A 427 17.58 -5.18 18.79
CA GLN A 427 19.00 -5.03 18.50
C GLN A 427 19.60 -6.39 18.10
N ASN A 428 20.34 -6.44 17.00
CA ASN A 428 21.18 -7.58 16.63
C ASN A 428 22.46 -7.57 17.47
N ASN A 429 22.72 -8.66 18.18
CA ASN A 429 23.87 -8.76 19.07
C ASN A 429 25.16 -9.21 18.36
N GLY A 430 25.08 -9.38 17.05
CA GLY A 430 26.18 -9.72 16.17
C GLY A 430 26.71 -11.14 16.34
N LYS A 431 27.77 -11.43 15.58
CA LYS A 431 28.40 -12.76 15.50
C LYS A 431 28.82 -13.33 16.86
N SER A 432 29.30 -12.49 17.77
CA SER A 432 29.81 -12.93 19.09
C SER A 432 28.72 -13.55 19.98
N GLN A 433 27.46 -13.22 19.71
CA GLN A 433 26.29 -13.75 20.40
C GLN A 433 25.40 -14.57 19.46
N ASN A 434 26.02 -15.20 18.45
CA ASN A 434 25.36 -16.04 17.44
C ASN A 434 24.17 -15.35 16.77
N TRP A 435 24.28 -14.04 16.47
CA TRP A 435 23.25 -13.27 15.76
C TRP A 435 21.89 -13.30 16.47
N SER A 436 21.91 -13.32 17.81
CA SER A 436 20.69 -13.24 18.62
C SER A 436 20.18 -11.81 18.70
N PHE A 437 18.88 -11.66 18.89
CA PHE A 437 18.19 -10.38 18.98
C PHE A 437 17.72 -10.08 20.40
N THR A 438 17.69 -8.81 20.77
CA THR A 438 17.21 -8.34 22.07
C THR A 438 16.26 -7.15 21.91
N ASP A 439 15.04 -7.24 22.46
CA ASP A 439 14.11 -6.11 22.47
C ASP A 439 14.62 -5.00 23.39
N ILE A 440 15.01 -3.88 22.78
CA ILE A 440 15.46 -2.65 23.42
C ILE A 440 14.45 -1.51 23.25
N GLY A 441 13.26 -1.73 22.69
CA GLY A 441 12.32 -0.66 22.30
C GLY A 441 11.99 0.33 23.44
N LYS A 442 11.83 -0.19 24.66
CA LYS A 442 11.62 0.64 25.86
C LYS A 442 12.84 1.49 26.24
N LYS A 443 14.04 0.92 26.13
CA LYS A 443 15.31 1.63 26.39
C LYS A 443 15.56 2.67 25.30
N ALA A 444 15.25 2.33 24.06
CA ALA A 444 15.45 3.16 22.89
C ALA A 444 14.44 4.32 22.81
N GLY A 445 13.26 4.18 23.40
CA GLY A 445 12.25 5.25 23.45
C GLY A 445 11.28 5.27 22.27
N VAL A 446 11.07 4.12 21.62
CA VAL A 446 10.36 4.00 20.33
C VAL A 446 9.08 3.17 20.41
N LEU A 447 8.41 3.18 21.58
CA LEU A 447 7.21 2.35 21.82
C LEU A 447 5.92 2.90 21.18
N GLU A 448 5.94 4.13 20.68
CA GLU A 448 4.77 4.85 20.12
C GLU A 448 4.88 4.93 18.59
N PRO A 449 3.80 5.26 17.85
CA PRO A 449 2.42 5.37 18.33
C PRO A 449 1.84 3.98 18.70
N ILE A 450 0.75 3.95 19.46
CA ILE A 450 0.11 2.69 19.87
C ILE A 450 -0.69 2.09 18.72
N ASP A 451 -1.46 2.92 18.01
CA ASP A 451 -2.12 2.50 16.78
C ASP A 451 -1.18 2.81 15.61
N SER A 452 -0.22 1.91 15.36
CA SER A 452 0.82 2.11 14.33
C SER A 452 0.58 1.28 13.07
N PHE A 453 1.07 1.77 11.93
CA PHE A 453 0.93 1.09 10.62
C PHE A 453 2.25 0.98 9.82
N PRO A 454 2.48 1.55 8.61
CA PRO A 454 3.76 1.33 7.96
C PRO A 454 4.87 2.07 8.72
N ALA A 455 6.09 1.56 8.63
CA ALA A 455 7.26 2.15 9.26
C ALA A 455 8.50 1.92 8.40
N TRP A 456 9.50 2.79 8.52
CA TRP A 456 10.80 2.66 7.87
C TRP A 456 11.95 3.18 8.70
N PHE A 457 13.13 2.77 8.27
CA PHE A 457 14.38 3.44 8.55
C PHE A 457 14.82 4.28 7.33
N PHE A 458 15.28 5.50 7.61
CA PHE A 458 15.82 6.44 6.62
C PHE A 458 16.63 7.55 7.33
N ASP A 459 17.56 8.20 6.64
CA ASP A 459 18.27 9.37 7.18
C ASP A 459 17.57 10.65 6.67
N TYR A 460 16.62 11.19 7.44
CA TYR A 460 15.83 12.34 6.98
C TYR A 460 16.62 13.65 7.03
N ASN A 461 17.73 13.69 7.76
CA ASN A 461 18.47 14.93 8.03
C ASN A 461 19.92 14.90 7.55
N ASN A 462 20.31 13.84 6.82
CA ASN A 462 21.64 13.62 6.28
C ASN A 462 22.74 13.70 7.36
N ASP A 463 22.50 13.17 8.57
CA ASP A 463 23.52 13.14 9.64
C ASP A 463 24.31 11.83 9.74
N GLY A 464 24.05 10.89 8.82
CA GLY A 464 24.74 9.61 8.66
C GLY A 464 24.20 8.49 9.56
N TRP A 465 23.05 8.71 10.20
CA TRP A 465 22.42 7.77 11.12
C TRP A 465 20.97 7.58 10.72
N GLU A 466 20.54 6.32 10.65
CA GLU A 466 19.17 6.02 10.27
C GLU A 466 18.21 6.38 11.42
N ASP A 467 17.21 7.17 11.07
CA ASP A 467 16.08 7.58 11.89
C ASP A 467 14.88 6.65 11.62
N ILE A 468 13.89 6.64 12.52
CA ILE A 468 12.68 5.81 12.35
C ILE A 468 11.49 6.71 12.08
N TRP A 469 10.77 6.45 11.00
CA TRP A 469 9.41 6.95 10.82
C TRP A 469 8.42 5.80 10.98
N VAL A 470 7.34 6.04 11.70
CA VAL A 470 6.22 5.11 11.83
C VAL A 470 4.91 5.89 11.82
N SER A 471 3.98 5.52 10.94
CA SER A 471 2.67 6.19 10.91
C SER A 471 1.83 5.85 12.13
N GLY A 472 0.98 6.80 12.52
CA GLY A 472 -0.23 6.52 13.28
C GLY A 472 -1.36 6.03 12.35
N TYR A 473 -2.29 5.26 12.89
CA TYR A 473 -3.48 4.77 12.22
C TYR A 473 -4.72 5.20 13.01
N ASP A 474 -5.46 6.15 12.47
CA ASP A 474 -6.62 6.78 13.12
C ASP A 474 -7.85 6.71 12.22
N ASN A 475 -8.83 5.86 12.48
CA ASN A 475 -9.93 5.58 11.54
C ASN A 475 -10.99 6.71 11.32
N SER A 476 -10.63 7.99 11.44
CA SER A 476 -11.58 9.11 11.39
C SER A 476 -11.13 10.28 10.51
N SER A 477 -11.80 10.46 9.37
CA SER A 477 -11.71 11.70 8.56
C SER A 477 -12.17 12.95 9.32
N GLY A 478 -12.88 12.77 10.44
CA GLY A 478 -13.22 13.86 11.36
C GLY A 478 -12.00 14.46 12.04
N HIS A 479 -11.01 13.66 12.43
CA HIS A 479 -9.76 14.18 13.01
C HIS A 479 -8.93 14.91 11.95
N VAL A 480 -8.93 14.44 10.70
CA VAL A 480 -8.34 15.17 9.56
C VAL A 480 -9.00 16.53 9.37
N ALA A 481 -10.33 16.60 9.42
CA ALA A 481 -11.03 17.87 9.34
C ALA A 481 -10.70 18.81 10.51
N MET A 482 -10.59 18.27 11.73
CA MET A 482 -10.18 19.05 12.90
C MET A 482 -8.74 19.56 12.76
N ASP A 483 -7.82 18.76 12.22
CA ASP A 483 -6.43 19.14 11.94
C ASP A 483 -6.35 20.33 10.97
N TYR A 484 -7.02 20.26 9.82
CA TYR A 484 -7.10 21.38 8.87
C TYR A 484 -7.72 22.64 9.49
N LEU A 485 -8.66 22.49 10.42
CA LEU A 485 -9.29 23.61 11.14
C LEU A 485 -8.42 24.18 12.28
N GLY A 486 -7.29 23.55 12.60
CA GLY A 486 -6.47 23.91 13.77
C GLY A 486 -7.16 23.64 15.11
N ILE A 487 -8.09 22.67 15.14
CA ILE A 487 -8.81 22.26 16.33
C ILE A 487 -8.05 21.09 16.98
N PRO A 488 -7.70 21.18 18.28
CA PRO A 488 -7.08 20.07 18.99
C PRO A 488 -7.94 18.81 18.89
N ASN A 489 -7.31 17.69 18.53
CA ASN A 489 -7.95 16.40 18.36
C ASN A 489 -7.15 15.30 19.05
N LYS A 490 -7.66 14.07 19.03
CA LYS A 490 -7.04 12.89 19.64
C LYS A 490 -6.71 11.81 18.61
N GLY A 491 -6.64 12.18 17.32
CA GLY A 491 -6.21 11.26 16.29
C GLY A 491 -4.79 10.79 16.57
N GLU A 492 -4.54 9.49 16.36
CA GLU A 492 -3.19 8.96 16.44
C GLU A 492 -2.36 9.53 15.28
N THR A 493 -1.22 10.09 15.61
CA THR A 493 -0.32 10.76 14.66
C THR A 493 0.96 9.95 14.50
N PRO A 494 1.69 10.09 13.38
CA PRO A 494 3.00 9.46 13.21
C PRO A 494 3.98 9.76 14.34
N ARG A 495 5.05 8.99 14.37
CA ARG A 495 6.27 9.33 15.10
C ARG A 495 7.44 9.36 14.13
N LEU A 496 8.12 10.50 14.09
CA LEU A 496 9.47 10.62 13.55
C LEU A 496 10.46 10.64 14.72
N TYR A 497 11.32 9.62 14.77
CA TYR A 497 12.29 9.38 15.82
C TYR A 497 13.68 9.65 15.30
N LYS A 498 14.29 10.74 15.78
CA LYS A 498 15.68 11.06 15.50
C LYS A 498 16.62 10.17 16.32
N ASN A 499 17.60 9.55 15.67
CA ASN A 499 18.64 8.73 16.31
C ASN A 499 19.63 9.61 17.10
N ASN A 500 19.80 9.29 18.39
CA ASN A 500 20.72 10.02 19.27
C ASN A 500 22.17 9.49 19.24
N LYS A 501 22.48 8.53 18.35
CA LYS A 501 23.83 7.96 18.16
C LYS A 501 24.36 7.21 19.38
N ASN A 502 23.46 6.70 20.20
CA ASN A 502 23.77 6.02 21.46
C ASN A 502 22.79 4.87 21.79
N GLY A 503 22.06 4.38 20.79
CA GLY A 503 21.03 3.36 20.93
C GLY A 503 19.71 3.87 21.54
N THR A 504 19.48 5.19 21.51
CA THR A 504 18.20 5.81 21.89
C THR A 504 17.75 6.80 20.82
N PHE A 505 16.46 7.14 20.84
CA PHE A 505 15.84 8.03 19.88
C PHE A 505 15.06 9.15 20.57
N THR A 506 14.96 10.29 19.89
CA THR A 506 14.17 11.45 20.29
C THR A 506 12.99 11.61 19.34
N ASN A 507 11.76 11.67 19.87
CA ASN A 507 10.59 11.97 19.06
C ASN A 507 10.58 13.46 18.64
N VAL A 508 10.79 13.73 17.35
CA VAL A 508 10.87 15.06 16.74
C VAL A 508 9.64 15.41 15.88
N THR A 509 8.55 14.64 16.00
CA THR A 509 7.36 14.74 15.13
C THR A 509 6.76 16.15 15.06
N ILE A 510 6.61 16.82 16.20
CA ILE A 510 6.03 18.18 16.25
C ILE A 510 7.01 19.20 15.66
N GLU A 511 8.28 19.07 15.99
CA GLU A 511 9.35 19.99 15.56
C GLU A 511 9.53 19.96 14.05
N THR A 512 9.28 18.79 13.45
CA THR A 512 9.38 18.53 12.01
C THR A 512 8.06 18.71 11.26
N ASN A 513 6.98 19.17 11.92
CA ASN A 513 5.66 19.36 11.30
C ASN A 513 5.06 18.07 10.69
N MET A 514 5.27 16.92 11.35
CA MET A 514 4.70 15.62 10.94
C MET A 514 3.56 15.14 11.87
N ASN A 515 3.05 16.01 12.74
CA ASN A 515 2.05 15.68 13.76
C ASN A 515 0.60 15.72 13.24
N HIS A 516 0.35 15.10 12.08
CA HIS A 516 -0.97 15.09 11.43
C HIS A 516 -1.64 13.71 11.58
N PRO A 517 -2.97 13.62 11.73
CA PRO A 517 -3.69 12.36 11.58
C PRO A 517 -3.75 12.01 10.08
N LEU A 518 -3.14 10.90 9.68
CA LEU A 518 -2.88 10.60 8.26
C LEU A 518 -3.61 9.37 7.71
N LEU A 519 -3.94 8.37 8.54
CA LEU A 519 -4.53 7.10 8.07
C LEU A 519 -3.68 6.40 7.01
N THR A 520 -2.36 6.43 7.16
CA THR A 520 -1.47 5.85 6.16
C THR A 520 -1.64 4.34 6.08
N MET A 521 -1.94 3.82 4.88
CA MET A 521 -1.97 2.39 4.57
C MET A 521 -0.91 2.00 3.54
N GLY A 522 -0.57 2.92 2.64
CA GLY A 522 0.52 2.81 1.70
C GLY A 522 1.45 3.98 1.85
N SER A 523 2.74 3.78 1.66
CA SER A 523 3.70 4.84 1.85
C SER A 523 4.97 4.50 1.10
N ASN A 524 5.74 5.51 0.69
CA ASN A 524 7.16 5.39 0.35
C ASN A 524 7.84 6.77 0.45
N TYR A 525 9.16 6.81 0.26
CA TYR A 525 9.94 8.04 0.23
C TYR A 525 10.89 8.08 -0.97
N GLY A 526 11.26 9.28 -1.38
CA GLY A 526 12.14 9.57 -2.51
C GLY A 526 12.58 11.03 -2.49
N ASP A 527 13.48 11.43 -3.38
CA ASP A 527 14.00 12.81 -3.47
C ASP A 527 13.32 13.47 -4.68
N ILE A 528 12.11 14.02 -4.49
CA ILE A 528 11.22 14.42 -5.60
C ILE A 528 11.70 15.68 -6.31
N ASN A 529 12.41 16.54 -5.58
CA ASN A 529 12.83 17.86 -6.02
C ASN A 529 14.35 17.96 -6.22
N ASN A 530 15.04 16.82 -6.12
CA ASN A 530 16.44 16.68 -6.39
C ASN A 530 17.34 17.48 -5.42
N ASP A 531 16.90 17.74 -4.18
CA ASP A 531 17.61 18.59 -3.21
C ASP A 531 18.53 17.84 -2.23
N GLY A 532 18.54 16.50 -2.29
CA GLY A 532 19.37 15.65 -1.44
C GLY A 532 18.69 15.23 -0.13
N PHE A 533 17.47 15.69 0.16
CA PHE A 533 16.67 15.26 1.30
C PHE A 533 15.50 14.39 0.86
N LEU A 534 15.22 13.33 1.64
CA LEU A 534 14.14 12.40 1.31
C LEU A 534 12.77 12.99 1.71
N ASP A 535 11.88 13.06 0.72
CA ASP A 535 10.47 13.45 0.77
C ASP A 535 9.57 12.22 0.95
N ILE A 536 8.30 12.45 1.30
CA ILE A 536 7.39 11.38 1.72
C ILE A 536 6.05 11.50 0.99
N TYR A 537 5.64 10.44 0.29
CA TYR A 537 4.28 10.28 -0.20
C TYR A 537 3.54 9.20 0.60
N LEU A 538 2.33 9.53 1.04
CA LEU A 538 1.49 8.70 1.89
C LEU A 538 0.15 8.44 1.20
N GLY A 539 -0.08 7.19 0.85
CA GLY A 539 -1.39 6.64 0.54
C GLY A 539 -2.21 6.48 1.82
N THR A 540 -3.42 7.05 1.81
CA THR A 540 -4.28 7.15 2.99
C THR A 540 -5.58 6.38 2.78
N GLY A 541 -6.20 5.95 3.87
CA GLY A 541 -7.53 5.36 3.85
C GLY A 541 -7.78 4.35 4.96
N ASP A 542 -9.00 3.84 4.98
CA ASP A 542 -9.48 2.73 5.82
C ASP A 542 -10.59 2.01 5.03
N PRO A 543 -10.97 0.74 5.28
CA PRO A 543 -12.08 0.11 4.56
C PRO A 543 -13.40 0.90 4.57
N ASP A 544 -13.71 1.68 5.59
CA ASP A 544 -14.90 2.53 5.62
C ASP A 544 -14.95 3.53 4.44
N TYR A 545 -16.10 3.68 3.79
CA TYR A 545 -16.28 4.65 2.70
C TYR A 545 -16.25 6.10 3.18
N ARG A 546 -16.51 6.36 4.46
CA ARG A 546 -16.47 7.71 5.07
C ARG A 546 -15.04 8.20 5.31
N SER A 547 -14.05 7.31 5.20
CA SER A 547 -12.62 7.61 5.29
C SER A 547 -12.04 8.06 3.94
N ILE A 548 -12.81 8.87 3.20
CA ILE A 548 -12.38 9.49 1.94
C ILE A 548 -11.61 10.77 2.25
N GLN A 549 -10.30 10.75 2.09
CA GLN A 549 -9.42 11.85 2.44
C GLN A 549 -8.24 11.90 1.46
N PRO A 550 -7.54 13.05 1.34
CA PRO A 550 -6.40 13.12 0.43
C PRO A 550 -5.25 12.22 0.88
N ASN A 551 -4.69 11.49 -0.09
CA ASN A 551 -3.29 11.09 -0.03
C ASN A 551 -2.41 12.33 0.14
N ARG A 552 -1.25 12.19 0.78
CA ARG A 552 -0.44 13.34 1.24
C ARG A 552 0.98 13.27 0.69
N MET A 553 1.50 14.42 0.28
CA MET A 553 2.90 14.59 -0.12
C MET A 553 3.58 15.63 0.76
N PHE A 554 4.71 15.26 1.34
CA PHE A 554 5.48 16.06 2.27
C PHE A 554 6.91 16.23 1.74
N VAL A 555 7.33 17.47 1.53
CA VAL A 555 8.68 17.80 1.07
C VAL A 555 9.57 18.17 2.24
N ASN A 556 10.75 17.57 2.30
CA ASN A 556 11.70 17.74 3.37
C ASN A 556 12.48 19.05 3.22
N ASN A 557 12.35 19.93 4.21
CA ASN A 557 13.05 21.20 4.23
C ASN A 557 14.39 21.06 4.97
N ASN A 558 15.38 20.51 4.27
CA ASN A 558 16.76 20.42 4.72
C ASN A 558 16.94 19.71 6.09
N GLY A 559 16.17 18.66 6.35
CA GLY A 559 16.23 17.89 7.59
C GLY A 559 15.68 18.62 8.83
N ARG A 560 14.96 19.74 8.64
CA ARG A 560 14.43 20.56 9.74
C ARG A 560 12.93 20.37 9.95
N SER A 561 12.19 20.28 8.86
CA SER A 561 10.73 20.14 8.85
C SER A 561 10.25 19.56 7.54
N PHE A 562 8.98 19.18 7.49
CA PHE A 562 8.31 18.75 6.27
C PHE A 562 7.18 19.74 5.92
N ASP A 563 7.20 20.21 4.68
CA ASP A 563 6.16 21.07 4.11
C ASP A 563 5.11 20.18 3.43
N ASP A 564 3.83 20.34 3.82
CA ASP A 564 2.72 19.65 3.15
C ASP A 564 2.44 20.33 1.80
N VAL A 565 2.89 19.69 0.71
CA VAL A 565 2.71 20.16 -0.67
C VAL A 565 1.55 19.47 -1.38
N THR A 566 0.72 18.72 -0.65
CA THR A 566 -0.35 17.87 -1.21
C THR A 566 -1.23 18.58 -2.24
N PHE A 567 -1.66 19.80 -1.91
CA PHE A 567 -2.55 20.58 -2.79
C PHE A 567 -1.82 21.34 -3.87
N HIS A 568 -0.56 21.73 -3.63
CA HIS A 568 0.29 22.40 -4.63
C HIS A 568 0.72 21.44 -5.72
N GLY A 569 1.18 20.25 -5.33
CA GLY A 569 1.69 19.22 -6.23
C GLY A 569 0.61 18.38 -6.89
N ARG A 570 -0.68 18.55 -6.55
CA ARG A 570 -1.81 17.75 -7.05
C ARG A 570 -1.79 16.27 -6.62
N PHE A 571 -1.18 15.98 -5.48
CA PHE A 571 -1.11 14.65 -4.87
C PHE A 571 -2.33 14.27 -4.02
N GLY A 572 -3.25 15.21 -3.79
CA GLY A 572 -4.43 15.06 -2.93
C GLY A 572 -5.51 14.13 -3.47
N HIS A 573 -5.15 12.93 -3.92
CA HIS A 573 -6.10 11.97 -4.46
C HIS A 573 -7.01 11.42 -3.36
N LEU A 574 -8.31 11.36 -3.64
CA LEU A 574 -9.34 10.99 -2.66
C LEU A 574 -9.55 9.48 -2.53
N GLN A 575 -9.15 8.71 -3.54
CA GLN A 575 -9.24 7.25 -3.46
C GLN A 575 -8.11 6.70 -2.62
N LYS A 576 -8.40 5.57 -1.98
CA LYS A 576 -7.53 4.97 -0.98
C LYS A 576 -6.21 4.55 -1.63
N GLY A 577 -5.10 5.15 -1.18
CA GLY A 577 -3.76 4.85 -1.69
C GLY A 577 -3.08 3.73 -0.92
N HIS A 578 -2.49 2.78 -1.65
CA HIS A 578 -1.75 1.64 -1.10
C HIS A 578 -0.33 1.64 -1.68
N GLY A 579 0.19 0.53 -2.21
CA GLY A 579 1.58 0.40 -2.67
C GLY A 579 2.06 1.63 -3.44
N VAL A 580 3.17 2.23 -2.99
CA VAL A 580 3.75 3.46 -3.54
C VAL A 580 5.16 3.15 -4.04
N SER A 581 5.51 3.64 -5.22
CA SER A 581 6.85 3.55 -5.78
C SER A 581 7.32 4.93 -6.24
N PHE A 582 8.54 5.30 -5.83
CA PHE A 582 9.29 6.41 -6.41
C PHE A 582 10.29 5.84 -7.40
N ALA A 583 10.27 6.30 -8.63
CA ALA A 583 11.21 5.88 -9.66
C ALA A 583 11.28 6.93 -10.78
N ASP A 584 12.43 7.01 -11.43
CA ASP A 584 12.63 7.78 -12.66
C ASP A 584 12.06 6.96 -13.82
N ILE A 585 10.75 7.09 -14.09
CA ILE A 585 10.02 6.18 -14.97
C ILE A 585 10.27 6.50 -16.45
N ASP A 586 10.55 7.76 -16.78
CA ASP A 586 10.84 8.21 -18.13
C ASP A 586 12.34 8.44 -18.42
N GLY A 587 13.19 8.29 -17.41
CA GLY A 587 14.66 8.33 -17.53
C GLY A 587 15.21 9.75 -17.68
N ASP A 588 14.48 10.77 -17.25
CA ASP A 588 14.89 12.17 -17.34
C ASP A 588 15.69 12.66 -16.10
N GLY A 589 15.68 11.85 -15.05
CA GLY A 589 16.49 11.99 -13.84
C GLY A 589 15.85 12.76 -12.71
N ASP A 590 14.55 12.99 -12.77
CA ASP A 590 13.75 13.21 -11.58
C ASP A 590 12.93 11.94 -11.23
N GLN A 591 12.26 11.96 -10.08
CA GLN A 591 11.46 10.82 -9.64
C GLN A 591 9.98 11.11 -9.83
N ASP A 592 9.27 10.15 -10.43
CA ASP A 592 7.82 10.08 -10.49
C ASP A 592 7.26 9.27 -9.32
N VAL A 593 5.95 9.42 -9.08
CA VAL A 593 5.25 8.68 -8.02
C VAL A 593 4.15 7.81 -8.61
N HIS A 594 4.38 6.50 -8.66
CA HIS A 594 3.33 5.51 -8.94
C HIS A 594 2.64 5.09 -7.64
N ALA A 595 1.30 4.96 -7.67
CA ALA A 595 0.54 4.48 -6.53
C ALA A 595 -0.62 3.57 -6.96
N VAL A 596 -0.73 2.41 -6.30
CA VAL A 596 -1.88 1.51 -6.40
C VAL A 596 -3.05 2.10 -5.63
N MET A 597 -4.20 2.20 -6.29
CA MET A 597 -5.41 2.79 -5.72
C MET A 597 -6.53 1.76 -5.57
N GLY A 598 -7.43 2.05 -4.64
CA GLY A 598 -8.60 1.21 -4.35
C GLY A 598 -8.62 0.75 -2.90
N GLY A 599 -9.78 0.26 -2.45
CA GLY A 599 -10.01 -0.18 -1.07
C GLY A 599 -10.08 -1.70 -0.91
N ALA A 600 -10.56 -2.14 0.25
CA ALA A 600 -10.68 -3.55 0.61
C ALA A 600 -11.99 -4.21 0.15
N TYR A 601 -13.06 -3.45 -0.05
CA TYR A 601 -14.35 -3.98 -0.50
C TYR A 601 -14.38 -4.11 -2.03
N GLU A 602 -15.06 -5.13 -2.57
CA GLU A 602 -15.14 -5.36 -4.04
C GLU A 602 -15.71 -4.17 -4.84
N GLY A 603 -16.48 -3.29 -4.20
CA GLY A 603 -16.99 -2.04 -4.78
C GLY A 603 -16.05 -0.83 -4.66
N SER A 604 -14.95 -0.95 -3.92
CA SER A 604 -13.97 0.12 -3.69
C SER A 604 -12.84 0.13 -4.73
N VAL A 605 -13.06 -0.43 -5.92
CA VAL A 605 -12.03 -0.44 -6.98
C VAL A 605 -11.69 0.97 -7.44
N TYR A 606 -10.45 1.19 -7.86
CA TYR A 606 -10.06 2.37 -8.61
C TYR A 606 -8.86 2.08 -9.52
N GLN A 607 -8.60 2.93 -10.50
CA GLN A 607 -7.42 2.83 -11.36
C GLN A 607 -6.16 3.30 -10.63
N ASN A 608 -5.02 2.64 -10.84
CA ASN A 608 -3.74 3.12 -10.35
C ASN A 608 -3.41 4.51 -10.93
N THR A 609 -2.52 5.24 -10.26
CA THR A 609 -2.10 6.59 -10.67
C THR A 609 -0.59 6.67 -10.84
N LEU A 610 -0.15 7.53 -11.76
CA LEU A 610 1.23 7.95 -11.90
C LEU A 610 1.29 9.47 -11.94
N TYR A 611 1.97 10.07 -10.96
CA TYR A 611 2.25 11.50 -10.92
C TYR A 611 3.59 11.77 -11.60
N GLU A 612 3.52 12.25 -12.84
CA GLU A 612 4.67 12.70 -13.63
C GLU A 612 5.26 13.97 -13.03
N ASN A 613 6.54 13.91 -12.74
CA ASN A 613 7.32 15.05 -12.28
C ASN A 613 7.51 16.03 -13.44
N PRO A 614 7.18 17.31 -13.26
CA PRO A 614 7.34 18.31 -14.33
C PRO A 614 8.81 18.69 -14.58
N GLY A 615 9.73 18.15 -13.77
CA GLY A 615 11.15 18.43 -13.79
C GLY A 615 11.49 19.91 -13.72
N ASN A 616 12.58 20.27 -14.42
CA ASN A 616 13.13 21.62 -14.45
C ASN A 616 13.56 22.15 -13.06
N TRP A 617 13.91 21.24 -12.15
CA TRP A 617 14.55 21.59 -10.89
C TRP A 617 15.86 22.33 -11.16
N ILE A 618 16.19 23.28 -10.29
CA ILE A 618 17.47 24.01 -10.36
C ILE A 618 18.64 23.11 -9.94
N ASN A 619 18.32 21.98 -9.30
CA ASN A 619 19.26 21.02 -8.78
C ASN A 619 19.74 20.05 -9.88
N ASN A 620 20.94 19.49 -9.69
CA ASN A 620 21.50 18.48 -10.60
C ASN A 620 21.24 17.08 -10.02
N TRP A 621 21.51 16.05 -10.81
CA TRP A 621 21.33 14.67 -10.39
C TRP A 621 22.42 13.74 -10.90
N ILE A 622 22.55 12.58 -10.23
CA ILE A 622 23.42 11.48 -10.63
C ILE A 622 22.71 10.13 -10.42
N GLY A 623 22.61 9.34 -11.49
CA GLY A 623 22.22 7.94 -11.37
C GLY A 623 23.40 7.09 -10.86
N ILE A 624 23.21 6.35 -9.76
CA ILE A 624 24.21 5.40 -9.26
C ILE A 624 23.60 4.00 -9.21
N SER A 625 24.02 3.14 -10.13
CA SER A 625 23.70 1.70 -10.06
C SER A 625 24.78 0.97 -9.26
N LEU A 626 24.37 0.23 -8.23
CA LEU A 626 25.26 -0.58 -7.41
C LEU A 626 25.11 -2.06 -7.78
N HIS A 627 26.24 -2.73 -7.98
CA HIS A 627 26.27 -4.16 -8.28
C HIS A 627 27.21 -4.92 -7.35
N GLY A 628 26.66 -5.89 -6.62
CA GLY A 628 27.44 -6.85 -5.85
C GLY A 628 28.24 -7.76 -6.78
N SER A 629 29.56 -7.90 -6.53
CA SER A 629 30.45 -8.70 -7.41
C SER A 629 30.68 -10.14 -6.95
N LYS A 630 30.29 -10.46 -5.72
CA LYS A 630 30.48 -11.79 -5.10
C LYS A 630 29.18 -12.37 -4.58
N SER A 631 28.35 -11.51 -4.01
CA SER A 631 27.08 -11.81 -3.37
C SER A 631 26.31 -10.49 -3.23
N ASN A 632 25.04 -10.57 -2.88
CA ASN A 632 24.09 -9.46 -2.82
C ASN A 632 24.15 -8.62 -4.10
N SER A 633 23.82 -9.24 -5.25
CA SER A 633 24.03 -8.64 -6.58
C SER A 633 23.29 -7.31 -6.74
N LEU A 634 22.13 -7.15 -6.11
CA LEU A 634 21.33 -5.91 -6.09
C LEU A 634 21.76 -4.91 -4.99
N ALA A 635 22.85 -5.20 -4.26
CA ALA A 635 23.45 -4.32 -3.26
C ALA A 635 22.48 -3.87 -2.13
N ILE A 636 21.49 -4.69 -1.77
CA ILE A 636 20.53 -4.40 -0.70
C ILE A 636 21.29 -4.27 0.64
N GLY A 637 21.11 -3.15 1.33
CA GLY A 637 21.83 -2.78 2.55
C GLY A 637 23.11 -1.97 2.33
N ALA A 638 23.52 -1.73 1.07
CA ALA A 638 24.67 -0.88 0.79
C ALA A 638 24.42 0.57 1.24
N ARG A 639 25.47 1.21 1.76
CA ARG A 639 25.45 2.62 2.21
C ARG A 639 26.35 3.46 1.33
N ILE A 640 25.83 4.58 0.84
CA ILE A 640 26.59 5.60 0.09
C ILE A 640 26.67 6.87 0.93
N GLU A 641 27.86 7.46 0.97
CA GLU A 641 28.07 8.85 1.34
C GLU A 641 28.54 9.59 0.10
N ILE A 642 27.86 10.67 -0.27
CA ILE A 642 28.40 11.65 -1.22
C ILE A 642 28.79 12.91 -0.47
N VAL A 643 30.05 13.29 -0.61
CA VAL A 643 30.63 14.51 -0.05
C VAL A 643 30.67 15.59 -1.13
N LEU A 644 30.02 16.72 -0.86
CA LEU A 644 29.95 17.86 -1.77
C LEU A 644 31.15 18.81 -1.58
N ASP A 645 31.44 19.64 -2.58
CA ASP A 645 32.55 20.61 -2.53
C ASP A 645 32.40 21.65 -1.41
N ASN A 646 31.17 21.89 -0.94
CA ASN A 646 30.88 22.77 0.20
C ASN A 646 31.12 22.09 1.57
N GLY A 647 31.43 20.79 1.58
CA GLY A 647 31.67 19.97 2.78
C GLY A 647 30.43 19.33 3.41
N GLU A 648 29.25 19.48 2.80
CA GLU A 648 28.04 18.74 3.19
C GLU A 648 28.10 17.29 2.69
N SER A 649 27.46 16.37 3.42
CA SER A 649 27.35 14.96 3.05
C SER A 649 25.88 14.60 2.83
N ILE A 650 25.63 13.78 1.81
CA ILE A 650 24.34 13.12 1.56
C ILE A 650 24.52 11.63 1.82
N TYR A 651 23.63 11.04 2.60
CA TYR A 651 23.67 9.62 2.94
C TYR A 651 22.48 8.89 2.34
N ARG A 652 22.72 7.68 1.81
CA ARG A 652 21.67 6.79 1.29
C ARG A 652 21.95 5.35 1.70
N THR A 653 20.91 4.65 2.17
CA THR A 653 20.91 3.20 2.36
C THR A 653 20.04 2.57 1.28
N PHE A 654 20.59 1.64 0.51
CA PHE A 654 19.88 0.92 -0.54
C PHE A 654 19.02 -0.17 0.09
N ARG A 655 17.71 -0.17 -0.18
CA ARG A 655 16.75 -1.13 0.40
C ARG A 655 16.00 -1.93 -0.66
N VAL A 656 16.05 -1.47 -1.90
CA VAL A 656 15.43 -1.99 -3.11
C VAL A 656 16.35 -1.65 -4.29
N ALA A 657 16.17 -2.30 -5.46
CA ALA A 657 17.22 -2.40 -6.46
C ALA A 657 17.49 -1.13 -7.30
N VAL A 658 16.68 -0.06 -7.18
CA VAL A 658 16.96 1.19 -7.90
C VAL A 658 16.85 2.38 -6.95
N VAL A 659 17.95 3.13 -6.81
CA VAL A 659 17.92 4.48 -6.21
C VAL A 659 18.73 5.42 -7.10
N LEU A 660 18.03 6.35 -7.74
CA LEU A 660 18.63 7.58 -8.24
C LEU A 660 19.11 8.38 -7.02
N VAL A 661 20.40 8.68 -6.90
CA VAL A 661 20.88 9.55 -5.81
C VAL A 661 21.04 10.93 -6.36
N VAL A 662 20.10 11.80 -6.02
CA VAL A 662 20.10 13.12 -6.59
C VAL A 662 20.93 14.09 -5.75
N ILE A 663 21.76 14.89 -6.42
CA ILE A 663 22.80 15.69 -5.79
C ILE A 663 22.90 17.05 -6.45
N HIS A 664 22.67 18.07 -5.65
CA HIS A 664 22.94 19.44 -6.00
C HIS A 664 24.43 19.70 -6.33
N LEU A 665 24.72 19.90 -7.61
CA LEU A 665 26.00 20.44 -8.08
C LEU A 665 25.89 21.97 -8.27
N ASN A 666 26.10 22.74 -7.21
CA ASN A 666 26.36 24.18 -7.40
C ASN A 666 27.70 24.36 -8.14
N LYS A 667 27.70 25.13 -9.24
CA LYS A 667 28.93 25.58 -9.93
C LYS A 667 29.74 26.58 -9.11
#